data_AF-A0A4Z2HJB8-F1
#
_entry.id   AF-A0A4Z2HJB8-F1
#
_cell.length_a   1.000
_cell.length_b   1.000
_cell.length_c   1.000
_cell.angle_alpha   90.00
_cell.angle_beta   90.00
_cell.angle_gamma   90.00
#
_symmetry.space_group_name_H-M   'P 1'
#
loop_
_entity.id
_entity.type
_entity.pdbx_description
1 polymer ?
#
loop_
_entity_poly.entity_id
_entity_poly.type
_entity_poly.pdbx_seq_one_letter_code
_entity_poly.pdbx_strand_id
1 'polypeptide(L)'
;MNIYGRDVVEQYKGRELYERPPHLFAIADAAYKAMKRRNKDTCIVISGESGAGKTEASKYIMQYIAAITNPNQRAEVERVKNMLLKSNCVLEAFGNAKTNRNDNSSRFGKYMDINFDFKGDPIGGHINNYLLEKLLKGAPDALLRSLHIQKDPTAYNYIKGGGQIKGNLTFGVDGDTTLIESTKLLSVIRELLSATEENVQKALLYRTVSTGRDAMYERMFCWIVGRINDIIEVKNYDARVHGKNTVIGVLDIYGFEIFQNNSSNPVLKGMWPEGKLSITEVTKRPLTAATLFKTSMISLVENLACKEPYYVRCIKPNDVKSPLLFEQERCRHQVGYLGLLENVRVRRAGFAYRQTYPRFLQRYKMISEFTWPNHDLPSDTEAVKRLLQGCGFDHDAAYGKTKVFIRTPRTLFSLEEQRVEMVQRIVLFLQKVWRGTIARMRYRRMRAALVILRAYRRYKVRSYVREVNRRFKNIRSMKDHGRHVKWPTPPKVLRKFEEALRSIYNRWWAWTLIKGLSPEEALQVRAKVASLEALKGQRVDLGLQRAWEGNYLKRDSPDAASSFTLVSSELQRKDKFMRILFSGNVRKINRFHKAEDRAVLITDRHLYKMDPLKQYKPMKSIPLYNVTGVSVSPGKDQLVVFHTKDSRDLVVCLQGLVPANESRIGELVGTLLSHFKR
;
A
#
# COMPACT_ATOMS: atom_id res chain seq x y z
N MET A 1 0.01 -13.45 29.11
CA MET A 1 -0.80 -12.67 28.14
C MET A 1 -0.56 -11.20 28.43
N ASN A 2 -0.04 -10.41 27.49
CA ASN A 2 0.23 -8.98 27.73
C ASN A 2 -1.05 -8.14 27.53
N ILE A 3 -1.87 -8.05 28.57
CA ILE A 3 -3.15 -7.34 28.54
C ILE A 3 -3.01 -5.80 28.48
N TYR A 4 -1.79 -5.27 28.63
CA TYR A 4 -1.50 -3.83 28.59
C TYR A 4 -0.66 -3.42 27.35
N GLY A 5 -0.64 -4.26 26.31
CA GLY A 5 0.07 -3.98 25.06
C GLY A 5 -0.58 -2.90 24.20
N ARG A 6 0.15 -2.39 23.19
CA ARG A 6 -0.33 -1.38 22.24
C ARG A 6 -1.56 -1.84 21.46
N ASP A 7 -1.63 -3.11 21.10
CA ASP A 7 -2.78 -3.66 20.37
C ASP A 7 -4.06 -3.55 21.22
N VAL A 8 -3.93 -3.73 22.53
CA VAL A 8 -5.06 -3.57 23.47
C VAL A 8 -5.46 -2.10 23.58
N VAL A 9 -4.51 -1.16 23.59
CA VAL A 9 -4.84 0.28 23.55
C VAL A 9 -5.75 0.61 22.36
N GLU A 10 -5.39 0.16 21.16
CA GLU A 10 -6.21 0.39 19.94
C GLU A 10 -7.56 -0.33 19.98
N GLN A 11 -7.66 -1.48 20.65
CA GLN A 11 -8.94 -2.19 20.82
C GLN A 11 -9.94 -1.43 21.69
N TYR A 12 -9.46 -0.68 22.70
CA TYR A 12 -10.30 0.07 23.66
C TYR A 12 -10.51 1.53 23.28
N LYS A 13 -9.65 2.09 22.41
CA LYS A 13 -9.72 3.49 21.97
C LYS A 13 -11.08 3.87 21.40
N GLY A 14 -11.73 4.83 22.04
CA GLY A 14 -13.00 5.41 21.61
C GLY A 14 -14.23 4.51 21.79
N ARG A 15 -14.08 3.34 22.42
CA ARG A 15 -15.14 2.34 22.62
C ARG A 15 -15.92 2.59 23.90
N GLU A 16 -17.24 2.42 23.90
CA GLU A 16 -18.02 2.50 25.14
C GLU A 16 -17.71 1.33 26.09
N LEU A 17 -17.95 1.52 27.40
CA LEU A 17 -17.61 0.56 28.48
C LEU A 17 -18.16 -0.85 28.27
N TYR A 18 -19.26 -0.99 27.53
CA TYR A 18 -19.92 -2.26 27.22
C TYR A 18 -19.54 -2.83 25.85
N GLU A 19 -18.79 -2.13 25.01
CA GLU A 19 -18.39 -2.64 23.68
C GLU A 19 -17.25 -3.67 23.76
N ARG A 20 -16.52 -3.70 24.89
CA ARG A 20 -15.35 -4.54 25.10
C ARG A 20 -15.39 -5.21 26.47
N PRO A 21 -14.67 -6.33 26.66
CA PRO A 21 -14.54 -6.97 27.96
C PRO A 21 -14.04 -5.99 29.04
N PRO A 22 -14.38 -6.20 30.33
CA PRO A 22 -13.93 -5.33 31.41
C PRO A 22 -12.40 -5.18 31.43
N HIS A 23 -11.93 -3.95 31.32
CA HIS A 23 -10.51 -3.63 31.35
C HIS A 23 -10.27 -2.22 31.89
N LEU A 24 -9.09 -2.00 32.45
CA LEU A 24 -8.70 -0.71 33.01
C LEU A 24 -8.73 0.41 31.95
N PHE A 25 -8.33 0.09 30.72
CA PHE A 25 -8.38 1.01 29.59
C PHE A 25 -9.79 1.46 29.23
N ALA A 26 -10.83 0.64 29.49
CA ALA A 26 -12.21 1.05 29.26
C ALA A 26 -12.63 2.18 30.21
N ILE A 27 -12.17 2.13 31.47
CA ILE A 27 -12.41 3.18 32.47
C ILE A 27 -11.63 4.45 32.12
N ALA A 28 -10.36 4.30 31.72
CA ALA A 28 -9.53 5.42 31.28
C ALA A 28 -10.12 6.11 30.04
N ASP A 29 -10.57 5.35 29.03
CA ASP A 29 -11.23 5.88 27.83
C ASP A 29 -12.56 6.56 28.17
N ALA A 30 -13.34 6.00 29.09
CA ALA A 30 -14.60 6.59 29.53
C ALA A 30 -14.38 7.94 30.22
N ALA A 31 -13.41 8.03 31.14
CA ALA A 31 -13.03 9.28 31.78
C ALA A 31 -12.54 10.32 30.76
N TYR A 32 -11.59 9.91 29.89
CA TYR A 32 -11.07 10.79 28.83
C TYR A 32 -12.16 11.29 27.87
N LYS A 33 -13.09 10.43 27.45
CA LYS A 33 -14.22 10.83 26.60
C LYS A 33 -15.21 11.74 27.30
N ALA A 34 -15.50 11.50 28.58
CA ALA A 34 -16.39 12.37 29.34
C ALA A 34 -15.77 13.78 29.46
N MET A 35 -14.48 13.84 29.75
CA MET A 35 -13.71 15.08 29.71
C MET A 35 -13.80 15.76 28.34
N LYS A 36 -13.36 15.08 27.27
CA LYS A 36 -13.23 15.68 25.94
C LYS A 36 -14.57 16.00 25.27
N ARG A 37 -15.56 15.12 25.37
CA ARG A 37 -16.83 15.25 24.64
C ARG A 37 -17.91 15.99 25.43
N ARG A 38 -17.89 15.92 26.76
CA ARG A 38 -18.90 16.56 27.62
C ARG A 38 -18.39 17.83 28.28
N ASN A 39 -17.11 18.16 28.13
CA ASN A 39 -16.48 19.34 28.73
C ASN A 39 -16.64 19.38 30.27
N LYS A 40 -16.55 18.18 30.88
CA LYS A 40 -16.69 17.95 32.32
C LYS A 40 -15.39 17.46 32.91
N ASP A 41 -14.97 18.03 34.03
CA ASP A 41 -13.83 17.48 34.75
C ASP A 41 -14.16 16.08 35.27
N THR A 42 -13.18 15.19 35.24
CA THR A 42 -13.35 13.80 35.65
C THR A 42 -12.31 13.43 36.69
N CYS A 43 -12.62 12.46 37.55
CA CYS A 43 -11.64 11.90 38.45
C CYS A 43 -11.70 10.37 38.45
N ILE A 44 -10.55 9.73 38.56
CA ILE A 44 -10.42 8.29 38.71
C ILE A 44 -9.90 8.01 40.12
N VAL A 45 -10.75 7.41 40.94
CA VAL A 45 -10.46 7.06 42.33
C VAL A 45 -10.05 5.60 42.40
N ILE A 46 -8.78 5.37 42.74
CA ILE A 46 -8.19 4.05 42.88
C ILE A 46 -8.11 3.72 44.38
N SER A 47 -8.60 2.56 44.76
CA SER A 47 -8.67 2.15 46.17
C SER A 47 -8.44 0.66 46.33
N GLY A 48 -7.97 0.27 47.51
CA GLY A 48 -7.63 -1.11 47.85
C GLY A 48 -6.62 -1.17 48.99
N GLU A 49 -6.44 -2.35 49.57
CA GLU A 49 -5.44 -2.61 50.59
C GLU A 49 -4.00 -2.31 50.10
N SER A 50 -3.05 -2.20 51.03
CA SER A 50 -1.64 -2.11 50.66
C SER A 50 -1.21 -3.38 49.90
N GLY A 51 -0.46 -3.19 48.80
CA GLY A 51 -0.05 -4.28 47.93
C GLY A 51 -1.13 -4.80 46.96
N ALA A 52 -2.32 -4.19 46.90
CA ALA A 52 -3.38 -4.58 45.96
C ALA A 52 -3.14 -4.14 44.50
N GLY A 53 -2.10 -3.33 44.23
CA GLY A 53 -1.75 -2.87 42.88
C GLY A 53 -2.33 -1.51 42.45
N LYS A 54 -2.69 -0.63 43.40
CA LYS A 54 -3.21 0.72 43.12
C LYS A 54 -2.28 1.54 42.23
N THR A 55 -1.00 1.57 42.58
CA THR A 55 0.04 2.32 41.87
C THR A 55 0.26 1.80 40.45
N GLU A 56 0.19 0.49 40.24
CA GLU A 56 0.27 -0.12 38.90
C GLU A 56 -0.96 0.22 38.04
N ALA A 57 -2.16 0.19 38.64
CA ALA A 57 -3.37 0.63 37.95
C ALA A 57 -3.27 2.12 37.53
N SER A 58 -2.76 2.98 38.42
CA SER A 58 -2.48 4.39 38.10
C SER A 58 -1.52 4.53 36.92
N LYS A 59 -0.39 3.79 36.92
CA LYS A 59 0.59 3.78 35.82
C LYS A 59 -0.04 3.39 34.49
N TYR A 60 -0.85 2.33 34.44
CA TYR A 60 -1.49 1.88 33.21
C TYR A 60 -2.57 2.84 32.69
N ILE A 61 -3.34 3.47 33.57
CA ILE A 61 -4.29 4.54 33.19
C ILE A 61 -3.54 5.69 32.51
N MET A 62 -2.43 6.12 33.12
CA MET A 62 -1.59 7.20 32.59
C MET A 62 -0.97 6.85 31.25
N GLN A 63 -0.45 5.63 31.11
CA GLN A 63 0.09 5.14 29.85
C GLN A 63 -0.97 5.11 28.74
N TYR A 64 -2.20 4.70 29.07
CA TYR A 64 -3.31 4.69 28.12
C TYR A 64 -3.67 6.10 27.64
N ILE A 65 -3.88 7.03 28.58
CA ILE A 65 -4.24 8.43 28.27
C ILE A 65 -3.17 9.06 27.37
N ALA A 66 -1.89 8.84 27.66
CA ALA A 66 -0.80 9.36 26.84
C ALA A 66 -0.66 8.67 25.46
N ALA A 67 -1.16 7.44 25.30
CA ALA A 67 -1.10 6.73 24.03
C ALA A 67 -2.21 7.16 23.05
N ILE A 68 -3.37 7.61 23.56
CA ILE A 68 -4.53 8.00 22.74
C ILE A 68 -4.51 9.48 22.28
N THR A 69 -3.63 10.29 22.84
CA THR A 69 -3.42 11.71 22.53
C THR A 69 -2.65 11.92 21.20
N ASN A 70 -2.77 13.12 20.63
CA ASN A 70 -2.47 13.38 19.21
C ASN A 70 -0.98 13.19 18.83
N PRO A 71 -0.64 12.52 17.71
CA PRO A 71 0.75 12.35 17.26
C PRO A 71 1.55 13.63 17.05
N ASN A 72 0.90 14.72 16.63
CA ASN A 72 1.59 15.96 16.22
C ASN A 72 2.19 16.76 17.40
N GLN A 73 1.79 16.47 18.64
CA GLN A 73 2.37 17.04 19.87
C GLN A 73 3.06 15.98 20.75
N ARG A 74 3.39 14.81 20.17
CA ARG A 74 3.98 13.68 20.90
C ARG A 74 5.17 14.04 21.77
N ALA A 75 6.02 14.99 21.35
CA ALA A 75 7.19 15.37 22.13
C ALA A 75 6.83 15.99 23.49
N GLU A 76 5.85 16.91 23.52
CA GLU A 76 5.43 17.56 24.76
C GLU A 76 4.57 16.62 25.62
N VAL A 77 3.70 15.82 25.00
CA VAL A 77 2.92 14.79 25.70
C VAL A 77 3.82 13.71 26.30
N GLU A 78 4.82 13.25 25.57
CA GLU A 78 5.78 12.26 26.05
C GLU A 78 6.69 12.86 27.13
N ARG A 79 7.01 14.16 27.06
CA ARG A 79 7.70 14.89 28.14
C ARG A 79 6.85 14.92 29.41
N VAL A 80 5.61 15.39 29.34
CA VAL A 80 4.69 15.46 30.51
C VAL A 80 4.44 14.05 31.06
N LYS A 81 4.20 13.06 30.20
CA LYS A 81 4.09 11.65 30.59
C LYS A 81 5.34 11.16 31.31
N ASN A 82 6.53 11.37 30.73
CA ASN A 82 7.78 10.93 31.33
C ASN A 82 8.04 11.63 32.66
N MET A 83 7.72 12.91 32.79
CA MET A 83 7.81 13.64 34.04
C MET A 83 6.84 13.09 35.10
N LEU A 84 5.57 12.84 34.75
CA LEU A 84 4.58 12.27 35.67
C LEU A 84 4.96 10.85 36.10
N LEU A 85 5.44 10.01 35.18
CA LEU A 85 5.90 8.64 35.49
C LEU A 85 7.20 8.65 36.32
N LYS A 86 8.20 9.46 35.96
CA LYS A 86 9.45 9.60 36.72
C LYS A 86 9.20 10.23 38.10
N SER A 87 8.21 11.12 38.24
CA SER A 87 7.81 11.70 39.53
C SER A 87 7.38 10.62 40.53
N ASN A 88 6.74 9.54 40.05
CA ASN A 88 6.38 8.42 40.92
C ASN A 88 7.63 7.75 41.48
N CYS A 89 8.69 7.53 40.70
CA CYS A 89 9.92 6.92 41.21
C CYS A 89 10.54 7.74 42.35
N VAL A 90 10.55 9.07 42.24
CA VAL A 90 11.06 9.95 43.29
C VAL A 90 10.13 9.92 44.52
N LEU A 91 8.83 10.08 44.31
CA LEU A 91 7.86 10.08 45.41
C LEU A 91 7.79 8.72 46.12
N GLU A 92 7.98 7.62 45.40
CA GLU A 92 8.11 6.28 45.96
C GLU A 92 9.41 6.15 46.78
N ALA A 93 10.55 6.66 46.28
CA ALA A 93 11.83 6.62 47.02
C ALA A 93 11.80 7.40 48.35
N PHE A 94 11.03 8.50 48.42
CA PHE A 94 10.89 9.34 49.62
C PHE A 94 9.58 9.15 50.40
N GLY A 95 8.67 8.31 49.92
CA GLY A 95 7.32 8.20 50.50
C GLY A 95 6.83 6.76 50.65
N ASN A 96 7.56 5.79 50.11
CA ASN A 96 7.27 4.38 50.33
C ASN A 96 8.21 3.79 51.38
N ALA A 97 7.68 2.84 52.15
CA ALA A 97 8.46 2.09 53.12
C ALA A 97 8.11 0.60 53.03
N LYS A 98 9.06 -0.26 53.36
CA LYS A 98 8.81 -1.68 53.56
C LYS A 98 7.97 -1.87 54.83
N THR A 99 6.84 -2.53 54.69
CA THR A 99 6.01 -3.00 55.81
C THR A 99 5.99 -4.51 55.84
N ASN A 100 5.47 -5.10 56.91
CA ASN A 100 5.28 -6.55 57.02
C ASN A 100 4.36 -7.14 55.92
N ARG A 101 3.61 -6.29 55.18
CA ARG A 101 2.63 -6.70 54.16
C ARG A 101 3.01 -6.33 52.73
N ASN A 102 3.86 -5.33 52.53
CA ASN A 102 4.27 -4.85 51.21
C ASN A 102 5.70 -4.29 51.27
N ASP A 103 6.56 -4.70 50.34
CA ASP A 103 7.96 -4.24 50.29
C ASP A 103 8.09 -2.80 49.76
N ASN A 104 7.04 -2.27 49.10
CA ASN A 104 6.98 -0.92 48.56
C ASN A 104 5.61 -0.27 48.89
N SER A 105 5.32 -0.10 50.19
CA SER A 105 4.03 0.45 50.67
C SER A 105 4.05 1.98 50.64
N SER A 106 3.15 2.61 49.89
CA SER A 106 2.99 4.07 49.91
C SER A 106 2.40 4.55 51.22
N ARG A 107 3.14 5.42 51.92
CA ARG A 107 2.77 6.00 53.23
C ARG A 107 2.26 7.44 53.13
N PHE A 108 1.90 7.86 51.91
CA PHE A 108 1.29 9.15 51.62
C PHE A 108 0.17 8.98 50.60
N GLY A 109 -0.85 9.84 50.67
CA GLY A 109 -1.88 9.97 49.65
C GLY A 109 -1.42 10.91 48.56
N LYS A 110 -1.60 10.49 47.30
CA LYS A 110 -1.26 11.29 46.13
C LYS A 110 -2.50 11.55 45.29
N TYR A 111 -2.80 12.82 45.07
CA TYR A 111 -3.78 13.24 44.09
C TYR A 111 -3.07 13.99 42.96
N MET A 112 -3.25 13.52 41.74
CA MET A 112 -2.61 14.10 40.57
C MET A 112 -3.69 14.65 39.65
N ASP A 113 -3.74 15.97 39.51
CA ASP A 113 -4.54 16.63 38.48
C ASP A 113 -3.72 16.69 37.19
N ILE A 114 -4.32 16.26 36.08
CA ILE A 114 -3.74 16.38 34.74
C ILE A 114 -4.63 17.31 33.94
N ASN A 115 -4.04 18.39 33.44
CA ASN A 115 -4.75 19.41 32.70
C ASN A 115 -4.71 19.09 31.22
N PHE A 116 -5.85 19.26 30.54
CA PHE A 116 -6.01 19.05 29.11
C PHE A 116 -6.46 20.32 28.42
N ASP A 117 -5.95 20.54 27.22
CA ASP A 117 -6.42 21.59 26.32
C ASP A 117 -7.79 21.23 25.70
N PHE A 118 -8.37 22.17 24.94
CA PHE A 118 -9.62 21.95 24.22
C PHE A 118 -9.57 20.83 23.16
N LYS A 119 -8.37 20.44 22.69
CA LYS A 119 -8.18 19.32 21.76
C LYS A 119 -8.14 17.98 22.49
N GLY A 120 -8.00 18.00 23.81
CA GLY A 120 -7.88 16.83 24.68
C GLY A 120 -6.45 16.31 24.75
N ASP A 121 -5.44 17.15 24.55
CA ASP A 121 -4.03 16.84 24.72
C ASP A 121 -3.54 17.35 26.11
N PRO A 122 -2.71 16.59 26.84
CA PRO A 122 -2.25 16.97 28.16
C PRO A 122 -1.23 18.11 28.07
N ILE A 123 -1.49 19.19 28.81
CA ILE A 123 -0.67 20.41 28.81
C ILE A 123 0.20 20.55 30.07
N GLY A 124 -0.14 19.82 31.13
CA GLY A 124 0.55 19.87 32.41
C GLY A 124 -0.26 19.22 33.50
N GLY A 125 0.04 19.54 34.75
CA GLY A 125 -0.64 18.95 35.90
C GLY A 125 -0.17 19.51 37.22
N HIS A 126 -0.76 19.00 38.29
CA HIS A 126 -0.45 19.40 39.66
C HIS A 126 -0.57 18.20 40.60
N ILE A 127 0.44 18.00 41.45
CA ILE A 127 0.44 16.95 42.46
C ILE A 127 0.09 17.58 43.81
N ASN A 128 -1.03 17.13 44.37
CA ASN A 128 -1.45 17.41 45.73
C ASN A 128 -1.08 16.23 46.62
N ASN A 129 -0.28 16.49 47.65
CA ASN A 129 0.10 15.50 48.64
C ASN A 129 -0.80 15.58 49.87
N TYR A 130 -1.21 14.42 50.35
CA TYR A 130 -2.06 14.28 51.53
C TYR A 130 -1.43 13.28 52.50
N LEU A 131 -1.14 13.74 53.72
CA LEU A 131 -0.47 13.00 54.81
C LEU A 131 0.93 12.46 54.48
N LEU A 132 1.93 12.88 55.25
CA LEU A 132 3.18 12.15 55.42
C LEU A 132 3.13 11.47 56.80
N GLU A 133 3.34 10.17 56.85
CA GLU A 133 3.37 9.47 58.14
C GLU A 133 4.59 9.88 58.97
N LYS A 134 4.34 10.36 60.20
CA LYS A 134 5.38 10.79 61.15
C LYS A 134 5.86 9.58 61.96
N LEU A 135 7.09 9.13 61.76
CA LEU A 135 7.77 8.24 62.72
C LEU A 135 8.38 9.08 63.83
N LEU A 136 8.16 8.64 65.07
CA LEU A 136 8.57 9.27 66.33
C LEU A 136 10.06 9.08 66.62
N LYS A 137 10.87 10.15 66.68
CA LYS A 137 12.12 10.15 67.48
C LYS A 137 12.46 11.54 68.05
N GLY A 138 12.29 11.69 69.36
CA GLY A 138 12.76 12.86 70.11
C GLY A 138 12.73 12.61 71.61
N ALA A 139 13.78 11.98 72.17
CA ALA A 139 13.97 11.84 73.61
C ALA A 139 15.27 12.57 74.03
N PRO A 140 15.28 13.31 75.17
CA PRO A 140 16.47 14.01 75.67
C PRO A 140 17.53 13.06 76.24
N ASP A 141 18.80 13.48 76.20
CA ASP A 141 19.99 12.66 76.53
C ASP A 141 20.04 12.14 77.97
N ALA A 142 19.37 12.81 78.89
CA ALA A 142 19.22 12.36 80.28
C ALA A 142 18.40 11.05 80.39
N LEU A 143 17.41 10.87 79.52
CA LEU A 143 16.51 9.71 79.51
C LEU A 143 17.14 8.48 78.83
N LEU A 144 18.07 8.69 77.89
CA LEU A 144 18.81 7.62 77.23
C LEU A 144 19.79 6.92 78.20
N ARG A 145 20.35 7.69 79.15
CA ARG A 145 21.27 7.16 80.19
C ARG A 145 20.55 6.32 81.24
N SER A 146 19.33 6.68 81.65
CA SER A 146 18.56 5.90 82.62
C SER A 146 18.02 4.59 82.07
N LEU A 147 17.91 4.46 80.74
CA LEU A 147 17.43 3.27 80.05
C LEU A 147 18.55 2.38 79.47
N HIS A 148 19.82 2.72 79.71
CA HIS A 148 21.01 2.00 79.21
C HIS A 148 21.07 1.85 77.68
N ILE A 149 20.60 2.87 76.95
CA ILE A 149 20.55 2.91 75.48
C ILE A 149 21.56 3.97 75.00
N GLN A 150 22.61 3.55 74.29
CA GLN A 150 23.65 4.41 73.72
C GLN A 150 23.26 5.01 72.35
N LYS A 151 23.86 6.15 71.96
CA LYS A 151 23.65 6.80 70.65
C LYS A 151 24.52 6.22 69.51
N ASP A 152 25.32 5.20 69.79
CA ASP A 152 26.13 4.49 68.80
C ASP A 152 25.24 3.61 67.90
N PRO A 153 25.16 3.87 66.58
CA PRO A 153 24.37 3.08 65.63
C PRO A 153 24.81 1.61 65.52
N THR A 154 26.05 1.28 65.89
CA THR A 154 26.61 -0.06 65.78
C THR A 154 26.13 -1.02 66.87
N ALA A 155 25.55 -0.49 67.97
CA ALA A 155 25.07 -1.27 69.11
C ALA A 155 23.66 -1.85 68.95
N TYR A 156 22.94 -1.55 67.86
CA TYR A 156 21.55 -1.99 67.66
C TYR A 156 21.38 -2.91 66.44
N ASN A 157 20.89 -4.12 66.69
CA ASN A 157 20.67 -5.20 65.71
C ASN A 157 19.64 -4.90 64.60
N TYR A 158 19.07 -3.69 64.52
CA TYR A 158 18.10 -3.31 63.47
C TYR A 158 18.74 -2.96 62.12
N ILE A 159 20.08 -2.92 62.03
CA ILE A 159 20.83 -2.75 60.77
C ILE A 159 21.33 -4.09 60.20
N LYS A 160 21.24 -5.19 60.97
CA LYS A 160 21.58 -6.56 60.53
C LYS A 160 20.33 -7.34 60.10
N GLY A 161 19.71 -6.92 59.00
CA GLY A 161 18.65 -7.69 58.34
C GLY A 161 18.95 -7.84 56.87
N GLY A 162 19.61 -8.93 56.50
CA GLY A 162 20.15 -9.19 55.16
C GLY A 162 19.14 -9.07 54.02
N GLY A 163 19.59 -8.43 52.94
CA GLY A 163 18.91 -8.33 51.66
C GLY A 163 19.46 -7.14 50.87
N GLN A 164 20.30 -7.39 49.87
CA GLN A 164 20.74 -6.36 48.92
C GLN A 164 19.51 -5.76 48.22
N ILE A 165 19.22 -4.47 48.47
CA ILE A 165 18.15 -3.71 47.81
C ILE A 165 18.79 -2.62 46.93
N LYS A 166 18.56 -2.71 45.62
CA LYS A 166 19.18 -1.88 44.56
C LYS A 166 18.49 -0.50 44.34
N GLY A 167 18.02 0.19 45.38
CA GLY A 167 17.21 1.41 45.16
C GLY A 167 17.04 2.45 46.27
N ASN A 168 17.63 2.30 47.46
CA ASN A 168 17.48 3.30 48.52
C ASN A 168 18.64 4.30 48.55
N LEU A 169 18.36 5.54 48.95
CA LEU A 169 19.35 6.59 49.18
C LEU A 169 20.12 6.21 50.47
N THR A 170 21.27 5.54 50.32
CA THR A 170 22.14 5.19 51.43
C THR A 170 23.09 6.36 51.72
N PHE A 171 23.21 6.70 53.00
CA PHE A 171 24.14 7.72 53.45
C PHE A 171 25.31 7.03 54.16
N GLY A 172 26.51 7.28 53.65
CA GLY A 172 27.76 6.88 54.28
C GLY A 172 28.22 7.95 55.26
N VAL A 173 29.13 7.58 56.15
CA VAL A 173 29.79 8.51 57.07
C VAL A 173 31.29 8.42 56.79
N ASP A 174 31.91 9.56 56.50
CA ASP A 174 33.37 9.70 56.41
C ASP A 174 33.80 10.79 57.39
N GLY A 175 34.31 10.37 58.56
CA GLY A 175 34.56 11.26 59.70
C GLY A 175 33.28 11.91 60.25
N ASP A 176 33.28 13.23 60.42
CA ASP A 176 32.12 14.03 60.89
C ASP A 176 31.18 14.48 59.75
N THR A 177 31.45 14.05 58.52
CA THR A 177 30.71 14.44 57.31
C THR A 177 29.87 13.28 56.78
N THR A 178 28.57 13.55 56.58
CA THR A 178 27.66 12.62 55.90
C THR A 178 27.88 12.67 54.38
N LEU A 179 27.90 11.51 53.73
CA LEU A 179 28.05 11.34 52.28
C LEU A 179 26.86 10.56 51.72
N ILE A 180 26.56 10.70 50.42
CA ILE A 180 25.52 9.93 49.74
C ILE A 180 26.19 8.84 48.91
N GLU A 181 25.91 7.58 49.21
CA GLU A 181 26.53 6.41 48.56
C GLU A 181 25.82 6.02 47.24
N SER A 182 24.53 6.32 47.11
CA SER A 182 23.72 5.91 45.94
C SER A 182 23.82 6.88 44.76
N THR A 183 24.85 6.71 43.93
CA THR A 183 25.14 7.53 42.73
C THR A 183 24.04 7.49 41.65
N LYS A 184 23.39 6.34 41.44
CA LYS A 184 22.30 6.18 40.44
C LYS A 184 21.04 6.99 40.76
N LEU A 185 20.67 7.10 42.03
CA LEU A 185 19.49 7.86 42.44
C LEU A 185 19.78 9.37 42.36
N LEU A 186 21.01 9.76 42.72
CA LEU A 186 21.50 11.12 42.61
C LEU A 186 21.47 11.62 41.16
N SER A 187 21.88 10.79 40.20
CA SER A 187 21.82 11.12 38.76
C SER A 187 20.38 11.29 38.26
N VAL A 188 19.45 10.46 38.73
CA VAL A 188 18.02 10.56 38.36
C VAL A 188 17.40 11.83 38.95
N ILE A 189 17.70 12.17 40.20
CA ILE A 189 17.24 13.40 40.86
C ILE A 189 17.83 14.64 40.16
N ARG A 190 19.11 14.59 39.79
CA ARG A 190 19.80 15.62 39.02
C ARG A 190 19.11 15.89 37.68
N GLU A 191 18.81 14.82 36.94
CA GLU A 191 18.15 14.88 35.63
C GLU A 191 16.71 15.38 35.74
N LEU A 192 15.97 14.95 36.78
CA LEU A 192 14.59 15.38 37.03
C LEU A 192 14.47 16.84 37.46
N LEU A 193 15.40 17.32 38.29
CA LEU A 193 15.34 18.66 38.87
C LEU A 193 16.08 19.71 38.03
N SER A 194 16.71 19.32 36.91
CA SER A 194 17.58 20.17 36.08
C SER A 194 18.59 20.95 36.92
N ALA A 195 19.15 20.31 37.95
CA ALA A 195 20.06 20.92 38.91
C ALA A 195 21.48 20.33 38.76
N THR A 196 22.51 21.04 39.23
CA THR A 196 23.86 20.47 39.31
C THR A 196 23.94 19.46 40.43
N GLU A 197 24.79 18.45 40.26
CA GLU A 197 25.01 17.37 41.23
C GLU A 197 25.43 17.93 42.60
N GLU A 198 26.28 18.96 42.56
CA GLU A 198 26.75 19.68 43.74
C GLU A 198 25.62 20.42 44.48
N ASN A 199 24.65 21.00 43.77
CA ASN A 199 23.50 21.67 44.40
C ASN A 199 22.55 20.66 45.06
N VAL A 200 22.35 19.50 44.43
CA VAL A 200 21.56 18.40 44.99
C VAL A 200 22.24 17.84 46.24
N GLN A 201 23.56 17.60 46.19
CA GLN A 201 24.34 17.15 47.34
C GLN A 201 24.35 18.17 48.48
N LYS A 202 24.63 19.45 48.20
CA LYS A 202 24.61 20.51 49.23
C LYS A 202 23.23 20.65 49.88
N ALA A 203 22.14 20.57 49.11
CA ALA A 203 20.78 20.61 49.66
C ALA A 203 20.48 19.40 50.57
N LEU A 204 21.01 18.22 50.23
CA LEU A 204 20.83 16.99 51.00
C LEU A 204 21.76 16.89 52.23
N LEU A 205 22.95 17.50 52.20
CA LEU A 205 23.99 17.36 53.23
C LEU A 205 24.10 18.55 54.19
N TYR A 206 23.95 19.79 53.70
CA TYR A 206 24.31 21.00 54.47
C TYR A 206 23.30 21.38 55.57
N ARG A 207 22.09 20.80 55.54
CA ARG A 207 21.01 21.21 56.46
C ARG A 207 20.89 20.27 57.68
N THR A 208 21.69 19.19 57.72
CA THR A 208 21.57 18.02 58.62
C THR A 208 21.93 18.28 60.10
N VAL A 209 22.47 19.45 60.44
CA VAL A 209 23.17 19.64 61.73
C VAL A 209 22.32 20.30 62.85
N SER A 210 21.15 20.90 62.60
CA SER A 210 20.48 21.67 63.68
C SER A 210 18.95 21.61 63.82
N THR A 211 18.23 20.80 63.04
CA THR A 211 16.78 20.62 63.24
C THR A 211 16.40 19.14 63.19
N GLY A 212 15.58 18.67 64.12
CA GLY A 212 15.19 17.25 64.25
C GLY A 212 14.86 16.59 62.91
N ARG A 213 15.44 15.40 62.68
CA ARG A 213 15.49 14.69 61.39
C ARG A 213 14.11 14.51 60.74
N ASP A 214 13.03 14.45 61.52
CA ASP A 214 11.66 14.27 61.02
C ASP A 214 11.09 15.54 60.35
N ALA A 215 11.37 16.74 60.90
CA ALA A 215 10.92 18.01 60.32
C ALA A 215 11.69 18.37 59.02
N MET A 216 12.93 17.89 58.90
CA MET A 216 13.75 18.04 57.70
C MET A 216 13.25 17.18 56.55
N TYR A 217 12.87 15.93 56.82
CA TYR A 217 12.35 15.03 55.80
C TYR A 217 11.04 15.55 55.20
N GLU A 218 10.13 16.06 56.03
CA GLU A 218 8.89 16.69 55.57
C GLU A 218 9.17 17.93 54.69
N ARG A 219 10.04 18.84 55.14
CA ARG A 219 10.41 20.03 54.35
C ARG A 219 11.10 19.67 53.04
N MET A 220 11.93 18.63 53.04
CA MET A 220 12.60 18.13 51.85
C MET A 220 11.60 17.48 50.90
N PHE A 221 10.67 16.65 51.40
CA PHE A 221 9.62 16.03 50.61
C PHE A 221 8.69 17.09 49.99
N CYS A 222 8.23 18.06 50.77
CA CYS A 222 7.44 19.20 50.29
C CYS A 222 8.21 20.05 49.27
N TRP A 223 9.51 20.26 49.46
CA TRP A 223 10.34 20.98 48.50
C TRP A 223 10.51 20.22 47.17
N ILE A 224 10.75 18.90 47.23
CA ILE A 224 10.83 18.03 46.05
C ILE A 224 9.50 18.09 45.29
N VAL A 225 8.37 18.02 45.99
CA VAL A 225 7.05 18.08 45.37
C VAL A 225 6.78 19.44 44.76
N GLY A 226 7.16 20.53 45.45
CA GLY A 226 7.11 21.88 44.89
C GLY A 226 7.91 22.00 43.59
N ARG A 227 9.14 21.49 43.57
CA ARG A 227 9.98 21.48 42.36
C ARG A 227 9.38 20.65 41.23
N ILE A 228 8.80 19.50 41.54
CA ILE A 228 8.09 18.66 40.57
C ILE A 228 6.89 19.43 40.00
N ASN A 229 6.11 20.12 40.86
CA ASN A 229 4.99 20.95 40.41
C ASN A 229 5.47 22.12 39.53
N ASP A 230 6.54 22.84 39.87
CA ASP A 230 7.09 23.94 39.05
C ASP A 230 7.48 23.51 37.62
N ILE A 231 7.82 22.22 37.46
CA ILE A 231 8.22 21.61 36.18
C ILE A 231 6.99 21.16 35.38
N ILE A 232 5.97 20.64 36.07
CA ILE A 232 4.76 20.06 35.48
C ILE A 232 3.67 21.12 35.24
N GLU A 233 3.76 22.26 35.92
CA GLU A 233 2.81 23.37 35.80
C GLU A 233 2.76 23.90 34.36
N VAL A 234 1.55 24.25 33.93
CA VAL A 234 1.30 24.77 32.58
C VAL A 234 1.88 26.18 32.47
N LYS A 235 3.03 26.32 31.80
CA LYS A 235 3.64 27.63 31.54
C LYS A 235 2.90 28.35 30.40
N ASN A 236 2.60 29.63 30.58
CA ASN A 236 1.96 30.51 29.57
C ASN A 236 0.57 30.06 29.12
N TYR A 237 -0.31 29.69 30.07
CA TYR A 237 -1.70 29.39 29.76
C TYR A 237 -2.43 30.63 29.21
N ASP A 238 -2.82 30.59 27.93
CA ASP A 238 -3.68 31.58 27.30
C ASP A 238 -5.05 30.97 27.01
N ALA A 239 -6.10 31.44 27.70
CA ALA A 239 -7.47 30.98 27.53
C ALA A 239 -8.02 31.17 26.10
N ARG A 240 -7.46 32.13 25.31
CA ARG A 240 -7.84 32.36 23.91
C ARG A 240 -7.28 31.31 22.96
N VAL A 241 -6.12 30.75 23.28
CA VAL A 241 -5.40 29.76 22.44
C VAL A 241 -5.69 28.33 22.90
N HIS A 242 -5.87 28.11 24.21
CA HIS A 242 -5.95 26.77 24.83
C HIS A 242 -7.39 26.37 25.23
N GLY A 243 -8.35 27.28 25.17
CA GLY A 243 -9.76 27.02 25.50
C GLY A 243 -9.99 26.73 26.98
N LYS A 244 -11.14 26.10 27.34
CA LYS A 244 -11.43 25.72 28.73
C LYS A 244 -10.54 24.54 29.13
N ASN A 245 -9.66 24.74 30.11
CA ASN A 245 -8.94 23.65 30.76
C ASN A 245 -9.93 22.67 31.37
N THR A 246 -9.76 21.39 31.03
CA THR A 246 -10.46 20.30 31.71
C THR A 246 -9.45 19.41 32.40
N VAL A 247 -9.87 18.81 33.52
CA VAL A 247 -8.96 18.08 34.40
C VAL A 247 -9.37 16.62 34.51
N ILE A 248 -8.38 15.72 34.42
CA ILE A 248 -8.50 14.34 34.88
C ILE A 248 -7.68 14.21 36.17
N GLY A 249 -8.38 14.06 37.29
CA GLY A 249 -7.76 13.78 38.58
C GLY A 249 -7.54 12.28 38.77
N VAL A 250 -6.34 11.85 39.11
CA VAL A 250 -6.06 10.46 39.51
C VAL A 250 -5.71 10.44 40.99
N LEU A 251 -6.54 9.77 41.78
CA LEU A 251 -6.37 9.65 43.22
C LEU A 251 -5.84 8.26 43.58
N ASP A 252 -4.62 8.22 44.10
CA ASP A 252 -4.01 7.04 44.73
C ASP A 252 -3.92 7.29 46.24
N ILE A 253 -4.88 6.75 46.99
CA ILE A 253 -4.91 6.84 48.46
C ILE A 253 -4.20 5.62 49.02
N TYR A 254 -3.34 5.82 50.03
CA TYR A 254 -2.79 4.71 50.81
C TYR A 254 -3.93 3.82 51.35
N GLY A 255 -3.68 2.52 51.45
CA GLY A 255 -4.68 1.59 51.99
C GLY A 255 -4.82 1.81 53.48
N PHE A 256 -6.04 1.85 54.01
CA PHE A 256 -6.26 1.87 55.46
C PHE A 256 -5.65 0.61 56.08
N GLU A 257 -4.62 0.78 56.92
CA GLU A 257 -4.04 -0.29 57.73
C GLU A 257 -4.64 -0.19 59.13
N ILE A 258 -5.48 -1.15 59.50
CA ILE A 258 -5.96 -1.29 60.88
C ILE A 258 -4.86 -2.04 61.64
N PHE A 259 -4.07 -1.32 62.43
CA PHE A 259 -3.12 -1.92 63.35
C PHE A 259 -3.86 -2.36 64.63
N GLN A 260 -3.56 -3.57 65.12
CA GLN A 260 -4.19 -4.12 66.33
C GLN A 260 -3.61 -3.57 67.65
N ASN A 261 -2.61 -2.69 67.61
CA ASN A 261 -1.91 -2.24 68.81
C ASN A 261 -2.11 -0.74 69.06
N ASN A 262 -2.97 -0.41 70.01
CA ASN A 262 -2.94 0.87 70.71
C ASN A 262 -1.93 0.79 71.86
N SER A 263 -1.00 1.74 71.94
CA SER A 263 0.00 1.75 73.01
C SER A 263 -0.65 2.12 74.34
N SER A 264 -0.50 1.25 75.33
CA SER A 264 -0.94 1.41 76.72
C SER A 264 0.06 2.20 77.59
N ASN A 265 1.16 2.70 77.01
CA ASN A 265 2.25 3.30 77.75
C ASN A 265 1.95 4.77 78.17
N PRO A 266 1.89 5.09 79.49
CA PRO A 266 1.63 6.43 80.01
C PRO A 266 2.65 7.50 79.56
N VAL A 267 3.88 7.10 79.25
CA VAL A 267 4.98 7.99 78.82
C VAL A 267 4.75 8.53 77.41
N LEU A 268 4.19 7.71 76.50
CA LEU A 268 3.82 8.14 75.15
C LEU A 268 2.66 9.15 75.16
N LYS A 269 1.77 9.09 76.17
CA LYS A 269 0.76 10.14 76.40
C LYS A 269 1.35 11.43 76.97
N GLY A 270 2.48 11.35 77.67
CA GLY A 270 3.19 12.50 78.25
C GLY A 270 4.19 13.19 77.32
N MET A 271 4.53 12.59 76.18
CA MET A 271 5.52 13.13 75.21
C MET A 271 5.05 14.39 74.46
N TRP A 272 3.78 14.79 74.59
CA TRP A 272 3.23 16.04 74.03
C TRP A 272 2.39 16.82 75.07
N PRO A 273 2.99 17.75 75.82
CA PRO A 273 2.27 18.65 76.73
C PRO A 273 1.76 19.92 76.01
N GLU A 274 1.68 19.91 74.67
CA GLU A 274 1.19 21.05 73.88
C GLU A 274 -0.32 21.23 74.02
N GLY A 275 -0.68 21.87 75.13
CA GLY A 275 -2.05 22.23 75.51
C GLY A 275 -2.15 22.97 76.84
N LYS A 276 -1.03 23.18 77.55
CA LYS A 276 -1.01 23.70 78.94
C LYS A 276 -0.50 25.13 79.10
N LEU A 277 -0.33 25.91 78.02
CA LEU A 277 0.03 27.33 78.11
C LEU A 277 -1.18 28.23 77.83
N SER A 278 -1.34 29.23 78.71
CA SER A 278 -2.37 30.27 78.72
C SER A 278 -2.41 31.05 77.39
N ILE A 279 -3.62 31.47 77.01
CA ILE A 279 -3.98 32.20 75.78
C ILE A 279 -3.25 33.56 75.63
N THR A 280 -2.54 34.02 76.64
CA THR A 280 -2.01 35.40 76.75
C THR A 280 -0.68 35.67 76.04
N GLU A 281 0.06 34.66 75.56
CA GLU A 281 1.44 34.88 75.04
C GLU A 281 1.65 34.54 73.55
N VAL A 282 0.65 34.05 72.82
CA VAL A 282 0.80 33.75 71.37
C VAL A 282 -0.46 34.13 70.60
N THR A 283 -0.37 35.11 69.70
CA THR A 283 -1.52 35.65 68.93
C THR A 283 -2.08 34.69 67.88
N LYS A 284 -1.35 33.63 67.50
CA LYS A 284 -1.87 32.49 66.70
C LYS A 284 -1.18 31.19 67.09
N ARG A 285 -1.95 30.20 67.56
CA ARG A 285 -1.45 28.82 67.72
C ARG A 285 -1.05 28.26 66.34
N PRO A 286 0.09 27.55 66.22
CA PRO A 286 0.37 26.76 65.02
C PRO A 286 -0.74 25.72 64.82
N LEU A 287 -1.13 25.51 63.57
CA LEU A 287 -2.18 24.57 63.22
C LEU A 287 -1.78 23.15 63.67
N THR A 288 -2.67 22.47 64.39
CA THR A 288 -2.41 21.08 64.81
C THR A 288 -2.38 20.16 63.59
N ALA A 289 -1.66 19.04 63.68
CA ALA A 289 -1.63 18.04 62.60
C ALA A 289 -3.05 17.54 62.24
N ALA A 290 -3.95 17.44 63.23
CA ALA A 290 -5.35 17.07 63.01
C ALA A 290 -6.15 18.16 62.28
N THR A 291 -5.89 19.44 62.58
CA THR A 291 -6.52 20.57 61.87
C THR A 291 -6.03 20.66 60.43
N LEU A 292 -4.71 20.52 60.20
CA LEU A 292 -4.13 20.45 58.86
C LEU A 292 -4.73 19.29 58.06
N PHE A 293 -4.83 18.09 58.67
CA PHE A 293 -5.45 16.93 58.06
C PHE A 293 -6.92 17.17 57.68
N LYS A 294 -7.72 17.71 58.60
CA LYS A 294 -9.13 18.01 58.36
C LYS A 294 -9.30 18.99 57.20
N THR A 295 -8.54 20.08 57.18
CA THR A 295 -8.59 21.08 56.11
C THR A 295 -8.19 20.47 54.76
N SER A 296 -7.12 19.68 54.71
CA SER A 296 -6.69 19.01 53.48
C SER A 296 -7.71 17.98 52.98
N MET A 297 -8.37 17.24 53.88
CA MET A 297 -9.42 16.27 53.50
C MET A 297 -10.69 16.96 52.99
N ILE A 298 -11.13 18.05 53.61
CA ILE A 298 -12.28 18.83 53.13
C ILE A 298 -11.99 19.36 51.72
N SER A 299 -10.82 19.96 51.51
CA SER A 299 -10.40 20.46 50.20
C SER A 299 -10.36 19.35 49.14
N LEU A 300 -9.87 18.14 49.50
CA LEU A 300 -9.88 17.00 48.58
C LEU A 300 -11.32 16.57 48.22
N VAL A 301 -12.21 16.47 49.21
CA VAL A 301 -13.61 16.07 48.98
C VAL A 301 -14.34 17.09 48.11
N GLU A 302 -14.16 18.38 48.34
CA GLU A 302 -14.71 19.46 47.51
C GLU A 302 -14.20 19.37 46.07
N ASN A 303 -12.89 19.12 45.90
CA ASN A 303 -12.25 18.95 44.59
C ASN A 303 -12.78 17.70 43.85
N LEU A 304 -13.05 16.60 44.55
CA LEU A 304 -13.65 15.40 43.96
C LEU A 304 -15.14 15.59 43.65
N ALA A 305 -15.88 16.35 44.47
CA ALA A 305 -17.32 16.54 44.32
C ALA A 305 -17.68 17.35 43.06
N CYS A 306 -16.80 18.23 42.58
CA CYS A 306 -17.01 18.98 41.35
C CYS A 306 -16.69 18.19 40.07
N LYS A 307 -16.15 16.96 40.18
CA LYS A 307 -15.72 16.10 39.06
C LYS A 307 -16.64 14.89 38.86
N GLU A 308 -16.73 14.38 37.64
CA GLU A 308 -17.42 13.12 37.33
C GLU A 308 -16.53 11.93 37.76
N PRO A 309 -16.95 11.10 38.74
CA PRO A 309 -16.08 10.10 39.36
C PRO A 309 -16.14 8.74 38.64
N TYR A 310 -14.96 8.13 38.51
CA TYR A 310 -14.74 6.78 38.01
C TYR A 310 -13.99 5.99 39.08
N TYR A 311 -14.44 4.76 39.38
CA TYR A 311 -13.91 3.99 40.51
C TYR A 311 -13.15 2.76 40.03
N VAL A 312 -11.95 2.56 40.56
CA VAL A 312 -11.13 1.35 40.40
C VAL A 312 -10.90 0.75 41.78
N ARG A 313 -11.31 -0.52 41.94
CA ARG A 313 -11.23 -1.26 43.20
C ARG A 313 -10.22 -2.40 43.03
N CYS A 314 -9.04 -2.23 43.62
CA CYS A 314 -7.94 -3.18 43.57
C CYS A 314 -8.09 -4.22 44.70
N ILE A 315 -7.94 -5.50 44.38
CA ILE A 315 -8.08 -6.63 45.31
C ILE A 315 -6.75 -7.41 45.35
N LYS A 316 -6.24 -7.64 46.56
CA LYS A 316 -5.05 -8.46 46.81
C LYS A 316 -5.42 -9.94 46.90
N PRO A 317 -4.93 -10.83 46.01
CA PRO A 317 -5.37 -12.22 45.97
C PRO A 317 -4.82 -13.10 47.11
N ASN A 318 -3.64 -12.76 47.64
CA ASN A 318 -2.96 -13.48 48.74
C ASN A 318 -1.89 -12.57 49.37
N ASP A 319 -1.41 -12.91 50.58
CA ASP A 319 -0.33 -12.17 51.24
C ASP A 319 1.09 -12.55 50.80
N VAL A 320 1.27 -13.77 50.31
CA VAL A 320 2.58 -14.34 49.95
C VAL A 320 3.10 -13.88 48.58
N LYS A 321 2.38 -12.98 47.90
CA LYS A 321 2.71 -12.44 46.56
C LYS A 321 2.82 -13.52 45.47
N SER A 322 2.12 -14.63 45.64
CA SER A 322 2.09 -15.71 44.64
C SER A 322 1.16 -15.35 43.49
N PRO A 323 1.57 -15.50 42.22
CA PRO A 323 0.70 -15.18 41.08
C PRO A 323 -0.44 -16.20 40.88
N LEU A 324 -0.34 -17.40 41.45
CA LEU A 324 -1.29 -18.50 41.24
C LEU A 324 -2.20 -18.77 42.45
N LEU A 325 -1.90 -18.19 43.62
CA LEU A 325 -2.64 -18.43 44.84
C LEU A 325 -3.81 -17.44 44.97
N PHE A 326 -5.00 -17.95 45.27
CA PHE A 326 -6.18 -17.15 45.56
C PHE A 326 -6.76 -17.54 46.93
N GLU A 327 -6.61 -16.66 47.91
CA GLU A 327 -7.13 -16.84 49.26
C GLU A 327 -8.56 -16.28 49.34
N GLN A 328 -9.54 -17.18 49.29
CA GLN A 328 -10.95 -16.81 49.21
C GLN A 328 -11.41 -15.92 50.38
N GLU A 329 -11.04 -16.27 51.62
CA GLU A 329 -11.41 -15.51 52.82
C GLU A 329 -10.86 -14.08 52.79
N ARG A 330 -9.62 -13.92 52.31
CA ARG A 330 -8.97 -12.61 52.16
C ARG A 330 -9.68 -11.75 51.12
N CYS A 331 -9.98 -12.32 49.95
CA CYS A 331 -10.71 -11.63 48.90
C CYS A 331 -12.13 -11.28 49.35
N ARG A 332 -12.79 -12.18 50.09
CA ARG A 332 -14.13 -11.96 50.65
C ARG A 332 -14.15 -10.81 51.65
N HIS A 333 -13.18 -10.75 52.56
CA HIS A 333 -13.01 -9.64 53.49
C HIS A 333 -12.87 -8.30 52.72
N GLN A 334 -12.04 -8.29 51.67
CA GLN A 334 -11.86 -7.11 50.82
C GLN A 334 -13.12 -6.67 50.08
N VAL A 335 -13.87 -7.61 49.52
CA VAL A 335 -15.15 -7.35 48.86
C VAL A 335 -16.16 -6.74 49.85
N GLY A 336 -16.16 -7.19 51.10
CA GLY A 336 -17.01 -6.68 52.18
C GLY A 336 -16.67 -5.25 52.58
N TYR A 337 -15.45 -4.98 53.03
CA TYR A 337 -15.12 -3.63 53.54
C TYR A 337 -15.04 -2.57 52.43
N LEU A 338 -14.76 -2.94 51.17
CA LEU A 338 -14.82 -2.02 50.02
C LEU A 338 -16.27 -1.70 49.60
N GLY A 339 -17.27 -2.34 50.21
CA GLY A 339 -18.68 -2.15 49.91
C GLY A 339 -19.07 -2.61 48.50
N LEU A 340 -18.37 -3.59 47.92
CA LEU A 340 -18.62 -3.99 46.53
C LEU A 340 -19.99 -4.66 46.38
N LEU A 341 -20.42 -5.43 47.38
CA LEU A 341 -21.73 -6.08 47.37
C LEU A 341 -22.86 -5.06 47.46
N GLU A 342 -22.72 -4.06 48.31
CA GLU A 342 -23.65 -2.94 48.49
C GLU A 342 -23.73 -2.13 47.20
N ASN A 343 -22.59 -1.83 46.57
CA ASN A 343 -22.54 -1.15 45.27
C ASN A 343 -23.28 -1.94 44.19
N VAL A 344 -23.12 -3.26 44.13
CA VAL A 344 -23.85 -4.12 43.18
C VAL A 344 -25.33 -4.17 43.52
N ARG A 345 -25.71 -4.28 44.80
CA ARG A 345 -27.11 -4.31 45.25
C ARG A 345 -27.83 -3.01 44.88
N VAL A 346 -27.22 -1.85 45.15
CA VAL A 346 -27.78 -0.54 44.78
C VAL A 346 -27.93 -0.41 43.26
N ARG A 347 -26.93 -0.87 42.49
CA ARG A 347 -27.00 -0.86 41.02
C ARG A 347 -28.06 -1.82 40.46
N ARG A 348 -28.29 -2.97 41.11
CA ARG A 348 -29.30 -3.96 40.72
C ARG A 348 -30.72 -3.59 41.15
N ALA A 349 -30.87 -2.90 42.28
CA ALA A 349 -32.17 -2.41 42.76
C ALA A 349 -32.69 -1.24 41.91
N GLY A 350 -31.78 -0.45 41.32
CA GLY A 350 -32.11 0.62 40.39
C GLY A 350 -31.94 0.25 38.92
N PHE A 351 -31.91 1.28 38.08
CA PHE A 351 -31.55 1.15 36.66
C PHE A 351 -30.03 1.23 36.48
N ALA A 352 -29.43 0.17 35.96
CA ALA A 352 -27.99 0.06 35.76
C ALA A 352 -27.46 1.05 34.71
N TYR A 353 -28.27 1.41 33.72
CA TYR A 353 -27.86 2.30 32.62
C TYR A 353 -28.87 3.41 32.36
N ARG A 354 -28.36 4.59 31.99
CA ARG A 354 -29.14 5.81 31.78
C ARG A 354 -28.56 6.61 30.62
N GLN A 355 -29.38 6.94 29.63
CA GLN A 355 -28.92 7.69 28.46
C GLN A 355 -30.01 8.62 27.93
N THR A 356 -29.61 9.78 27.38
CA THR A 356 -30.56 10.71 26.73
C THR A 356 -31.13 10.11 25.45
N TYR A 357 -32.40 10.38 25.15
CA TYR A 357 -33.07 9.82 23.99
C TYR A 357 -32.34 10.09 22.65
N PRO A 358 -31.87 11.32 22.35
CA PRO A 358 -31.15 11.58 21.10
C PRO A 358 -29.89 10.73 20.95
N ARG A 359 -29.13 10.54 22.05
CA ARG A 359 -27.88 9.77 22.03
C ARG A 359 -28.16 8.26 21.89
N PHE A 360 -29.25 7.79 22.47
CA PHE A 360 -29.69 6.40 22.32
C PHE A 360 -30.12 6.12 20.87
N LEU A 361 -30.96 7.00 20.29
CA LEU A 361 -31.41 6.88 18.90
C LEU A 361 -30.25 6.99 17.92
N GLN A 362 -29.36 7.97 18.06
CA GLN A 362 -28.21 8.11 17.17
C GLN A 362 -27.38 6.83 17.09
N ARG A 363 -27.34 6.05 18.17
CA ARG A 363 -26.59 4.80 18.25
C ARG A 363 -27.37 3.60 17.72
N TYR A 364 -28.64 3.45 18.12
CA TYR A 364 -29.40 2.22 17.89
C TYR A 364 -30.47 2.32 16.79
N LYS A 365 -30.72 3.50 16.22
CA LYS A 365 -31.80 3.71 15.22
C LYS A 365 -31.74 2.81 13.99
N MET A 366 -30.57 2.26 13.67
CA MET A 366 -30.39 1.34 12.54
C MET A 366 -30.99 -0.05 12.77
N ILE A 367 -31.22 -0.43 14.04
CA ILE A 367 -31.75 -1.76 14.38
C ILE A 367 -33.20 -1.89 13.91
N SER A 368 -33.97 -0.81 13.97
CA SER A 368 -35.40 -0.80 13.66
C SER A 368 -35.70 0.05 12.42
N GLU A 369 -36.51 -0.50 11.52
CA GLU A 369 -36.97 0.18 10.30
C GLU A 369 -37.78 1.45 10.62
N PHE A 370 -38.49 1.47 11.76
CA PHE A 370 -39.28 2.62 12.20
C PHE A 370 -38.45 3.83 12.65
N THR A 371 -37.20 3.58 13.04
CA THR A 371 -36.28 4.63 13.51
C THR A 371 -35.24 5.01 12.47
N TRP A 372 -35.11 4.22 11.40
CA TRP A 372 -34.11 4.41 10.36
C TRP A 372 -34.68 5.10 9.12
N PRO A 373 -33.97 6.05 8.48
CA PRO A 373 -32.76 6.74 8.95
C PRO A 373 -33.08 7.86 9.96
N ASN A 374 -34.30 8.39 9.93
CA ASN A 374 -34.88 9.33 10.89
C ASN A 374 -36.28 8.82 11.22
N HIS A 375 -36.79 9.08 12.43
CA HIS A 375 -38.16 8.70 12.80
C HIS A 375 -39.13 9.85 12.55
N ASP A 376 -40.34 9.51 12.12
CA ASP A 376 -41.48 10.45 11.98
C ASP A 376 -42.38 10.45 13.23
N LEU A 377 -41.92 9.81 14.31
CA LEU A 377 -42.69 9.69 15.55
C LEU A 377 -42.77 11.04 16.30
N PRO A 378 -43.85 11.28 17.08
CA PRO A 378 -44.11 12.57 17.74
C PRO A 378 -43.02 13.03 18.71
N SER A 379 -42.26 12.08 19.28
CA SER A 379 -41.15 12.39 20.18
C SER A 379 -40.06 11.30 20.14
N ASP A 380 -38.83 11.69 20.47
CA ASP A 380 -37.71 10.77 20.65
C ASP A 380 -38.01 9.68 21.70
N THR A 381 -38.82 9.99 22.71
CA THR A 381 -39.26 9.03 23.73
C THR A 381 -40.05 7.89 23.09
N GLU A 382 -41.03 8.22 22.25
CA GLU A 382 -41.82 7.23 21.54
C GLU A 382 -40.98 6.44 20.53
N ALA A 383 -40.00 7.09 19.88
CA ALA A 383 -39.07 6.41 19.00
C ALA A 383 -38.21 5.37 19.73
N VAL A 384 -37.66 5.71 20.90
CA VAL A 384 -36.90 4.76 21.72
C VAL A 384 -37.80 3.63 22.25
N LYS A 385 -39.03 3.96 22.65
CA LYS A 385 -40.01 2.96 23.09
C LYS A 385 -40.35 1.97 21.99
N ARG A 386 -40.65 2.46 20.78
CA ARG A 386 -40.93 1.62 19.61
C ARG A 386 -39.74 0.72 19.25
N LEU A 387 -38.52 1.26 19.31
CA LEU A 387 -37.28 0.51 19.07
C LEU A 387 -37.12 -0.62 20.09
N LEU A 388 -37.25 -0.33 21.40
CA LEU A 388 -37.09 -1.32 22.46
C LEU A 388 -38.20 -2.38 22.43
N GLN A 389 -39.43 -2.00 22.07
CA GLN A 389 -40.52 -2.94 21.82
C GLN A 389 -40.20 -3.87 20.65
N GLY A 390 -39.71 -3.32 19.53
CA GLY A 390 -39.28 -4.12 18.38
C GLY A 390 -38.14 -5.10 18.70
N CYS A 391 -37.28 -4.76 19.66
CA CYS A 391 -36.20 -5.62 20.13
C CYS A 391 -36.61 -6.58 21.27
N GLY A 392 -37.83 -6.49 21.80
CA GLY A 392 -38.32 -7.32 22.91
C GLY A 392 -37.82 -6.91 24.31
N PHE A 393 -37.31 -5.69 24.48
CA PHE A 393 -36.70 -5.21 25.73
C PHE A 393 -37.50 -4.13 26.48
N ASP A 394 -38.76 -3.88 26.10
CA ASP A 394 -39.62 -2.86 26.73
C ASP A 394 -39.79 -3.08 28.25
N HIS A 395 -39.90 -4.34 28.68
CA HIS A 395 -40.06 -4.73 30.08
C HIS A 395 -38.84 -4.43 30.97
N ASP A 396 -37.64 -4.30 30.36
CA ASP A 396 -36.38 -4.04 31.06
C ASP A 396 -35.99 -2.55 31.03
N ALA A 397 -36.86 -1.70 30.47
CA ALA A 397 -36.65 -0.28 30.32
C ALA A 397 -37.70 0.56 31.05
N ALA A 398 -37.30 1.74 31.51
CA ALA A 398 -38.21 2.78 31.97
C ALA A 398 -37.90 4.11 31.26
N TYR A 399 -38.95 4.86 31.01
CA TYR A 399 -38.92 6.07 30.19
C TYR A 399 -39.08 7.30 31.08
N GLY A 400 -37.99 8.05 31.29
CA GLY A 400 -38.02 9.31 32.02
C GLY A 400 -38.35 10.50 31.11
N LYS A 401 -38.34 11.72 31.67
CA LYS A 401 -38.62 12.94 30.89
C LYS A 401 -37.61 13.17 29.75
N THR A 402 -36.32 12.91 29.99
CA THR A 402 -35.23 13.22 29.03
C THR A 402 -34.31 12.05 28.73
N LYS A 403 -34.48 10.92 29.44
CA LYS A 403 -33.57 9.77 29.41
C LYS A 403 -34.34 8.46 29.46
N VAL A 404 -33.80 7.46 28.76
CA VAL A 404 -34.14 6.06 28.93
C VAL A 404 -33.29 5.44 30.03
N PHE A 405 -33.91 4.57 30.82
CA PHE A 405 -33.31 3.87 31.95
C PHE A 405 -33.43 2.37 31.71
N ILE A 406 -32.30 1.67 31.62
CA ILE A 406 -32.27 0.21 31.38
C ILE A 406 -31.82 -0.49 32.65
N ARG A 407 -32.57 -1.51 33.06
CA ARG A 407 -32.37 -2.20 34.33
C ARG A 407 -31.24 -3.23 34.24
N THR A 408 -31.21 -4.08 33.22
CA THR A 408 -30.14 -5.08 33.09
C THR A 408 -29.09 -4.72 32.02
N PRO A 409 -27.79 -4.97 32.29
CA PRO A 409 -26.74 -4.81 31.28
C PRO A 409 -26.90 -5.72 30.05
N ARG A 410 -27.58 -6.86 30.21
CA ARG A 410 -27.80 -7.85 29.13
C ARG A 410 -28.51 -7.23 27.94
N THR A 411 -29.53 -6.40 28.19
CA THR A 411 -30.27 -5.66 27.17
C THR A 411 -29.36 -4.81 26.29
N LEU A 412 -28.36 -4.12 26.86
CA LEU A 412 -27.42 -3.31 26.10
C LEU A 412 -26.48 -4.15 25.23
N PHE A 413 -25.97 -5.25 25.77
CA PHE A 413 -25.11 -6.16 25.01
C PHE A 413 -25.84 -6.73 23.79
N SER A 414 -27.09 -7.15 23.97
CA SER A 414 -27.92 -7.64 22.86
C SER A 414 -28.25 -6.55 21.83
N LEU A 415 -28.53 -5.31 22.26
CA LEU A 415 -28.71 -4.19 21.32
C LEU A 415 -27.45 -3.88 20.52
N GLU A 416 -26.26 -3.96 21.13
CA GLU A 416 -25.00 -3.79 20.40
C GLU A 416 -24.75 -4.90 19.39
N GLU A 417 -25.04 -6.14 19.74
CA GLU A 417 -24.87 -7.28 18.85
C GLU A 417 -25.75 -7.11 17.60
N GLN A 418 -27.03 -6.80 17.77
CA GLN A 418 -27.95 -6.50 16.67
C GLN A 418 -27.49 -5.30 15.82
N ARG A 419 -26.95 -4.25 16.46
CA ARG A 419 -26.37 -3.11 15.75
C ARG A 419 -25.19 -3.54 14.88
N VAL A 420 -24.27 -4.34 15.41
CA VAL A 420 -23.08 -4.81 14.68
C VAL A 420 -23.49 -5.64 13.47
N GLU A 421 -24.47 -6.53 13.61
CA GLU A 421 -25.02 -7.30 12.48
C GLU A 421 -25.60 -6.39 11.40
N MET A 422 -26.38 -5.37 11.80
CA MET A 422 -26.96 -4.43 10.85
C MET A 422 -25.91 -3.58 10.13
N VAL A 423 -24.88 -3.10 10.84
CA VAL A 423 -23.76 -2.36 10.24
C VAL A 423 -23.09 -3.19 9.15
N GLN A 424 -22.86 -4.49 9.39
CA GLN A 424 -22.27 -5.37 8.38
C GLN A 424 -23.16 -5.44 7.11
N ARG A 425 -24.48 -5.60 7.27
CA ARG A 425 -25.43 -5.61 6.13
C ARG A 425 -25.40 -4.31 5.35
N ILE A 426 -25.43 -3.16 6.03
CA ILE A 426 -25.38 -1.83 5.40
C ILE A 426 -24.05 -1.63 4.65
N VAL A 427 -22.91 -1.99 5.25
CA VAL A 427 -21.60 -1.87 4.62
C VAL A 427 -21.52 -2.74 3.36
N LEU A 428 -21.99 -3.99 3.42
CA LEU A 428 -22.04 -4.87 2.25
C LEU A 428 -22.92 -4.31 1.13
N PHE A 429 -24.06 -3.71 1.47
CA PHE A 429 -24.93 -3.04 0.51
C PHE A 429 -24.22 -1.85 -0.16
N LEU A 430 -23.60 -0.96 0.62
CA LEU A 430 -22.85 0.18 0.09
C LEU A 430 -21.69 -0.26 -0.81
N GLN A 431 -20.94 -1.29 -0.40
CA GLN A 431 -19.88 -1.89 -1.21
C GLN A 431 -20.42 -2.45 -2.52
N LYS A 432 -21.55 -3.19 -2.49
CA LYS A 432 -22.21 -3.73 -3.68
C LYS A 432 -22.61 -2.63 -4.66
N VAL A 433 -23.27 -1.58 -4.17
CA VAL A 433 -23.71 -0.44 -5.00
C VAL A 433 -22.51 0.28 -5.61
N TRP A 434 -21.48 0.56 -4.81
CA TRP A 434 -20.27 1.25 -5.27
C TRP A 434 -19.50 0.46 -6.33
N ARG A 435 -19.25 -0.84 -6.08
CA ARG A 435 -18.61 -1.75 -7.05
C ARG A 435 -19.41 -1.80 -8.35
N GLY A 436 -20.74 -1.89 -8.28
CA GLY A 436 -21.62 -1.84 -9.45
C GLY A 436 -21.54 -0.51 -10.22
N THR A 437 -21.44 0.61 -9.52
CA THR A 437 -21.33 1.94 -10.13
C THR A 437 -20.00 2.13 -10.85
N ILE A 438 -18.88 1.69 -10.25
CA ILE A 438 -17.57 1.66 -10.92
C ILE A 438 -17.62 0.79 -12.19
N ALA A 439 -18.22 -0.41 -12.11
CA ALA A 439 -18.34 -1.30 -13.25
C ALA A 439 -19.15 -0.67 -14.40
N ARG A 440 -20.29 -0.03 -14.10
CA ARG A 440 -21.11 0.69 -15.10
C ARG A 440 -20.36 1.86 -15.74
N MET A 441 -19.60 2.62 -14.95
CA MET A 441 -18.74 3.69 -15.49
C MET A 441 -17.69 3.15 -16.45
N ARG A 442 -16.99 2.07 -16.08
CA ARG A 442 -16.01 1.40 -16.96
C ARG A 442 -16.66 0.91 -18.25
N TYR A 443 -17.83 0.29 -18.16
CA TYR A 443 -18.57 -0.18 -19.34
C TYR A 443 -18.96 0.95 -20.28
N ARG A 444 -19.44 2.09 -19.76
CA ARG A 444 -19.74 3.29 -20.58
C ARG A 444 -18.50 3.81 -21.30
N ARG A 445 -17.35 3.89 -20.62
CA ARG A 445 -16.07 4.28 -21.23
C ARG A 445 -15.64 3.32 -22.33
N MET A 446 -15.77 2.01 -22.10
CA MET A 446 -15.47 0.98 -23.11
C MET A 446 -16.38 1.13 -24.34
N ARG A 447 -17.69 1.34 -24.16
CA ARG A 447 -18.61 1.60 -25.29
C ARG A 447 -18.22 2.84 -26.08
N ALA A 448 -17.87 3.94 -25.41
CA ALA A 448 -17.40 5.15 -26.08
C ALA A 448 -16.11 4.89 -26.89
N ALA A 449 -15.15 4.16 -26.33
CA ALA A 449 -13.92 3.78 -27.02
C ALA A 449 -14.20 2.94 -28.28
N LEU A 450 -15.16 2.00 -28.23
CA LEU A 450 -15.57 1.24 -29.41
C LEU A 450 -16.21 2.11 -30.50
N VAL A 451 -17.00 3.13 -30.12
CA VAL A 451 -17.58 4.09 -31.07
C VAL A 451 -16.48 4.91 -31.74
N ILE A 452 -15.53 5.43 -30.96
CA ILE A 452 -14.36 6.17 -31.48
C ILE A 452 -13.54 5.29 -32.42
N LEU A 453 -13.27 4.04 -32.04
CA LEU A 453 -12.53 3.09 -32.87
C LEU A 453 -13.23 2.83 -34.20
N ARG A 454 -14.56 2.67 -34.20
CA ARG A 454 -15.35 2.50 -35.43
C ARG A 454 -15.26 3.74 -36.33
N ALA A 455 -15.39 4.94 -35.76
CA ALA A 455 -15.26 6.19 -36.51
C ALA A 455 -13.84 6.35 -37.10
N TYR A 456 -12.81 6.07 -36.30
CA TYR A 456 -11.42 6.11 -36.72
C TYR A 456 -11.12 5.11 -37.85
N ARG A 457 -11.60 3.86 -37.74
CA ARG A 457 -11.47 2.86 -38.81
C ARG A 457 -12.07 3.36 -40.11
N ARG A 458 -13.29 3.90 -40.07
CA ARG A 458 -13.96 4.48 -41.25
C ARG A 458 -13.16 5.65 -41.84
N TYR A 459 -12.65 6.53 -41.00
CA TYR A 459 -11.79 7.64 -41.42
C TYR A 459 -10.50 7.14 -42.11
N LYS A 460 -9.78 6.19 -41.51
CA LYS A 460 -8.52 5.66 -42.07
C LYS A 460 -8.74 4.99 -43.43
N VAL A 461 -9.84 4.25 -43.61
CA VAL A 461 -10.21 3.68 -44.91
C VAL A 461 -10.45 4.79 -45.94
N ARG A 462 -11.28 5.79 -45.61
CA ARG A 462 -11.56 6.93 -46.50
C ARG A 462 -10.30 7.73 -46.85
N SER A 463 -9.45 7.99 -45.87
CA SER A 463 -8.17 8.69 -46.05
C SER A 463 -7.23 7.93 -46.98
N TYR A 464 -7.11 6.61 -46.81
CA TYR A 464 -6.32 5.76 -47.71
C TYR A 464 -6.83 5.82 -49.16
N VAL A 465 -8.15 5.64 -49.38
CA VAL A 465 -8.74 5.68 -50.72
C VAL A 465 -8.56 7.06 -51.37
N ARG A 466 -8.74 8.15 -50.62
CA ARG A 466 -8.47 9.51 -51.12
C ARG A 466 -7.00 9.69 -51.53
N GLU A 467 -6.07 9.15 -50.75
CA GLU A 467 -4.64 9.23 -51.05
C GLU A 467 -4.27 8.41 -52.29
N VAL A 468 -4.84 7.21 -52.46
CA VAL A 468 -4.71 6.42 -53.69
C VAL A 468 -5.23 7.22 -54.88
N ASN A 469 -6.45 7.75 -54.80
CA ASN A 469 -7.03 8.56 -55.88
C ASN A 469 -6.18 9.79 -56.20
N ARG A 470 -5.62 10.46 -55.20
CA ARG A 470 -4.74 11.62 -55.38
C ARG A 470 -3.47 11.26 -56.14
N ARG A 471 -2.79 10.17 -55.75
CA ARG A 471 -1.55 9.72 -56.41
C ARG A 471 -1.80 9.19 -57.82
N PHE A 472 -2.95 8.56 -58.05
CA PHE A 472 -3.28 7.90 -59.32
C PHE A 472 -4.12 8.77 -60.28
N LYS A 473 -4.45 10.02 -59.91
CA LYS A 473 -5.38 10.89 -60.65
C LYS A 473 -4.99 11.12 -62.12
N ASN A 474 -3.72 11.41 -62.39
CA ASN A 474 -3.23 11.84 -63.71
C ASN A 474 -2.37 10.80 -64.43
N ILE A 475 -2.42 9.54 -63.99
CA ILE A 475 -1.51 8.50 -64.48
C ILE A 475 -1.66 8.22 -65.98
N ARG A 476 -2.86 8.38 -66.54
CA ARG A 476 -3.11 8.19 -67.97
C ARG A 476 -2.30 9.14 -68.84
N SER A 477 -2.04 10.35 -68.34
CA SER A 477 -1.32 11.41 -69.07
C SER A 477 0.19 11.34 -68.87
N MET A 478 0.70 10.50 -67.97
CA MET A 478 2.14 10.34 -67.74
C MET A 478 2.77 9.42 -68.79
N LYS A 479 3.99 9.75 -69.22
CA LYS A 479 4.74 8.98 -70.24
C LYS A 479 5.00 7.53 -69.82
N ASP A 480 5.17 7.25 -68.52
CA ASP A 480 5.44 5.92 -67.99
C ASP A 480 4.17 5.20 -67.47
N HIS A 481 3.00 5.80 -67.70
CA HIS A 481 1.71 5.35 -67.18
C HIS A 481 1.73 5.01 -65.68
N GLY A 482 2.53 5.75 -64.90
CA GLY A 482 2.56 5.67 -63.45
C GLY A 482 3.39 4.53 -62.86
N ARG A 483 4.29 3.92 -63.64
CA ARG A 483 5.15 2.81 -63.20
C ARG A 483 5.92 3.15 -61.91
N HIS A 484 6.38 4.39 -61.76
CA HIS A 484 7.16 4.83 -60.61
C HIS A 484 6.31 5.46 -59.49
N VAL A 485 4.98 5.48 -59.63
CA VAL A 485 4.10 6.04 -58.59
C VAL A 485 4.09 5.11 -57.38
N LYS A 486 4.60 5.62 -56.26
CA LYS A 486 4.62 4.88 -54.99
C LYS A 486 3.21 4.72 -54.43
N TRP A 487 2.76 3.48 -54.27
CA TRP A 487 1.51 3.18 -53.58
C TRP A 487 1.58 3.62 -52.11
N PRO A 488 0.50 4.20 -51.56
CA PRO A 488 0.45 4.52 -50.14
C PRO A 488 0.40 3.23 -49.30
N THR A 489 0.94 3.25 -48.09
CA THR A 489 0.92 2.07 -47.20
C THR A 489 -0.51 1.80 -46.72
N PRO A 490 -1.06 0.59 -46.93
CA PRO A 490 -2.43 0.28 -46.52
C PRO A 490 -2.51 0.09 -45.00
N PRO A 491 -3.65 0.45 -44.37
CA PRO A 491 -4.03 -0.14 -43.10
C PRO A 491 -4.09 -1.67 -43.22
N LYS A 492 -3.71 -2.41 -42.17
CA LYS A 492 -3.66 -3.89 -42.19
C LYS A 492 -4.95 -4.55 -42.73
N VAL A 493 -6.11 -3.97 -42.40
CA VAL A 493 -7.43 -4.44 -42.83
C VAL A 493 -7.64 -4.36 -44.35
N LEU A 494 -6.92 -3.46 -45.04
CA LEU A 494 -7.06 -3.22 -46.49
C LEU A 494 -6.00 -3.91 -47.34
N ARG A 495 -5.13 -4.76 -46.79
CA ARG A 495 -4.07 -5.43 -47.59
C ARG A 495 -4.63 -6.22 -48.78
N LYS A 496 -5.63 -7.08 -48.53
CA LYS A 496 -6.32 -7.84 -49.60
C LYS A 496 -6.95 -6.93 -50.66
N PHE A 497 -7.47 -5.79 -50.24
CA PHE A 497 -8.06 -4.81 -51.14
C PHE A 497 -7.00 -4.10 -51.99
N GLU A 498 -5.86 -3.73 -51.40
CA GLU A 498 -4.72 -3.18 -52.15
C GLU A 498 -4.16 -4.19 -53.16
N GLU A 499 -3.99 -5.46 -52.79
CA GLU A 499 -3.54 -6.53 -53.68
C GLU A 499 -4.44 -6.62 -54.92
N ALA A 500 -5.77 -6.60 -54.73
CA ALA A 500 -6.73 -6.58 -55.82
C ALA A 500 -6.59 -5.33 -56.71
N LEU A 501 -6.48 -4.14 -56.11
CA LEU A 501 -6.29 -2.89 -56.86
C LEU A 501 -4.98 -2.88 -57.67
N ARG A 502 -3.89 -3.39 -57.11
CA ARG A 502 -2.60 -3.52 -57.80
C ARG A 502 -2.70 -4.47 -58.98
N SER A 503 -3.39 -5.60 -58.82
CA SER A 503 -3.66 -6.53 -59.93
C SER A 503 -4.44 -5.84 -61.05
N ILE A 504 -5.49 -5.09 -60.72
CA ILE A 504 -6.28 -4.34 -61.71
C ILE A 504 -5.41 -3.30 -62.42
N TYR A 505 -4.62 -2.53 -61.68
CA TYR A 505 -3.70 -1.53 -62.23
C TYR A 505 -2.67 -2.17 -63.18
N ASN A 506 -2.03 -3.28 -62.76
CA ASN A 506 -1.02 -3.96 -63.56
C ASN A 506 -1.60 -4.51 -64.88
N ARG A 507 -2.83 -5.03 -64.87
CA ARG A 507 -3.52 -5.48 -66.09
C ARG A 507 -3.81 -4.30 -67.02
N TRP A 508 -4.35 -3.21 -66.47
CA TRP A 508 -4.62 -2.00 -67.25
C TRP A 508 -3.33 -1.40 -67.85
N TRP A 509 -2.26 -1.34 -67.07
CA TRP A 509 -0.95 -0.85 -67.49
C TRP A 509 -0.37 -1.72 -68.62
N ALA A 510 -0.35 -3.04 -68.44
CA ALA A 510 0.11 -3.97 -69.48
C ALA A 510 -0.70 -3.84 -70.77
N TRP A 511 -2.03 -3.77 -70.67
CA TRP A 511 -2.91 -3.57 -71.83
C TRP A 511 -2.64 -2.24 -72.54
N THR A 512 -2.43 -1.17 -71.79
CA THR A 512 -2.15 0.18 -72.33
C THR A 512 -0.86 0.18 -73.15
N LEU A 513 0.17 -0.54 -72.71
CA LEU A 513 1.43 -0.68 -73.44
C LEU A 513 1.30 -1.46 -74.74
N ILE A 514 0.51 -2.55 -74.74
CA ILE A 514 0.39 -3.42 -75.91
C ILE A 514 -0.67 -2.94 -76.93
N LYS A 515 -1.61 -2.08 -76.52
CA LYS A 515 -2.72 -1.62 -77.37
C LYS A 515 -2.24 -0.92 -78.65
N GLY A 516 -1.11 -0.23 -78.59
CA GLY A 516 -0.56 0.54 -79.71
C GLY A 516 0.37 -0.24 -80.64
N LEU A 517 0.61 -1.53 -80.40
CA LEU A 517 1.54 -2.34 -81.19
C LEU A 517 0.92 -2.77 -82.52
N SER A 518 1.72 -2.74 -83.58
CA SER A 518 1.37 -3.35 -84.86
C SER A 518 1.24 -4.88 -84.74
N PRO A 519 0.55 -5.56 -85.68
CA PRO A 519 0.43 -7.02 -85.66
C PRO A 519 1.78 -7.76 -85.64
N GLU A 520 2.80 -7.22 -86.29
CA GLU A 520 4.16 -7.78 -86.35
C GLU A 520 4.89 -7.63 -85.01
N GLU A 521 4.87 -6.42 -84.43
CA GLU A 521 5.43 -6.16 -83.10
C GLU A 521 4.72 -6.99 -82.02
N ALA A 522 3.40 -7.19 -82.14
CA ALA A 522 2.63 -8.00 -81.22
C ALA A 522 3.06 -9.49 -81.26
N LEU A 523 3.36 -10.04 -82.44
CA LEU A 523 3.92 -11.39 -82.58
C LEU A 523 5.30 -11.48 -81.94
N GLN A 524 6.13 -10.46 -82.16
CA GLN A 524 7.46 -10.37 -81.58
C GLN A 524 7.41 -10.28 -80.05
N VAL A 525 6.55 -9.43 -79.49
CA VAL A 525 6.38 -9.29 -78.03
C VAL A 525 5.88 -10.60 -77.41
N ARG A 526 4.96 -11.33 -78.06
CA ARG A 526 4.55 -12.66 -77.59
C ARG A 526 5.71 -13.64 -77.56
N ALA A 527 6.53 -13.68 -78.61
CA ALA A 527 7.71 -14.54 -78.66
C ALA A 527 8.75 -14.15 -77.58
N LYS A 528 8.96 -12.85 -77.37
CA LYS A 528 9.81 -12.31 -76.30
C LYS A 528 9.30 -12.69 -74.91
N VAL A 529 8.00 -12.60 -74.67
CA VAL A 529 7.36 -13.01 -73.42
C VAL A 529 7.49 -14.52 -73.21
N ALA A 530 7.27 -15.33 -74.25
CA ALA A 530 7.42 -16.79 -74.17
C ALA A 530 8.88 -17.20 -73.87
N SER A 531 9.86 -16.52 -74.49
CA SER A 531 11.27 -16.73 -74.19
C SER A 531 11.61 -16.32 -72.75
N LEU A 532 11.14 -15.16 -72.30
CA LEU A 532 11.37 -14.70 -70.94
C LEU A 532 10.73 -15.66 -69.93
N GLU A 533 9.51 -16.14 -70.17
CA GLU A 533 8.85 -17.11 -69.29
C GLU A 533 9.63 -18.42 -69.17
N ALA A 534 10.20 -18.91 -70.28
CA ALA A 534 10.93 -20.17 -70.30
C ALA A 534 12.38 -20.08 -69.79
N LEU A 535 13.08 -18.97 -70.06
CA LEU A 535 14.53 -18.86 -69.84
C LEU A 535 14.94 -17.85 -68.76
N LYS A 536 13.99 -17.11 -68.16
CA LYS A 536 14.32 -16.11 -67.11
C LYS A 536 15.01 -16.76 -65.93
N GLY A 537 16.18 -16.24 -65.58
CA GLY A 537 17.02 -16.73 -64.48
C GLY A 537 17.89 -17.93 -64.85
N GLN A 538 17.66 -18.57 -66.00
CA GLN A 538 18.49 -19.67 -66.51
C GLN A 538 19.59 -19.20 -67.47
N ARG A 539 19.39 -18.05 -68.12
CA ARG A 539 20.36 -17.44 -69.04
C ARG A 539 20.38 -15.91 -68.90
N VAL A 540 21.57 -15.31 -68.95
CA VAL A 540 21.79 -13.87 -68.72
C VAL A 540 21.36 -13.01 -69.91
N ASP A 541 21.66 -13.45 -71.14
CA ASP A 541 21.34 -12.69 -72.35
C ASP A 541 20.39 -13.45 -73.30
N LEU A 542 19.18 -12.90 -73.39
CA LEU A 542 18.08 -13.39 -74.24
C LEU A 542 17.87 -12.52 -75.49
N GLY A 543 18.65 -11.43 -75.68
CA GLY A 543 18.50 -10.55 -76.83
C GLY A 543 17.16 -9.79 -76.87
N LEU A 544 16.54 -9.49 -75.72
CA LEU A 544 15.20 -8.87 -75.66
C LEU A 544 15.16 -7.41 -76.13
N GLN A 545 16.28 -6.69 -76.02
CA GLN A 545 16.38 -5.25 -76.33
C GLN A 545 16.46 -4.97 -77.84
N ARG A 546 16.80 -5.98 -78.67
CA ARG A 546 16.91 -5.82 -80.13
C ARG A 546 15.64 -6.24 -80.86
N ALA A 547 15.54 -5.86 -82.14
CA ALA A 547 14.58 -6.45 -83.05
C ALA A 547 14.92 -7.94 -83.32
N TRP A 548 13.89 -8.77 -83.48
CA TRP A 548 13.97 -10.19 -83.76
C TRP A 548 13.49 -10.37 -85.19
N GLU A 549 14.37 -10.77 -86.08
CA GLU A 549 14.11 -10.77 -87.52
C GLU A 549 13.65 -12.13 -88.05
N GLY A 550 14.00 -13.22 -87.36
CA GLY A 550 13.71 -14.58 -87.75
C GLY A 550 14.58 -15.09 -88.92
N ASN A 551 14.76 -14.33 -90.00
CA ASN A 551 15.40 -14.81 -91.23
C ASN A 551 16.85 -14.31 -91.42
N TYR A 552 17.78 -14.81 -90.61
CA TYR A 552 19.18 -14.35 -90.64
C TYR A 552 19.96 -14.79 -91.87
N LEU A 553 19.58 -15.87 -92.55
CA LEU A 553 20.23 -16.27 -93.81
C LEU A 553 20.03 -15.24 -94.93
N LYS A 554 18.92 -14.50 -94.90
CA LYS A 554 18.67 -13.41 -95.85
C LYS A 554 19.43 -12.14 -95.48
N ARG A 555 19.56 -11.82 -94.18
CA ARG A 555 20.24 -10.60 -93.70
C ARG A 555 21.76 -10.72 -93.74
N ASP A 556 22.32 -11.77 -93.13
CA ASP A 556 23.74 -11.85 -92.80
C ASP A 556 24.63 -12.31 -93.98
N SER A 557 24.03 -12.69 -95.11
CA SER A 557 24.76 -13.23 -96.28
C SER A 557 24.19 -12.66 -97.59
N PRO A 558 24.37 -11.35 -97.86
CA PRO A 558 23.77 -10.68 -99.01
C PRO A 558 24.15 -11.32 -100.36
N ASP A 559 25.41 -11.76 -100.51
CA ASP A 559 25.90 -12.39 -101.75
C ASP A 559 25.26 -13.75 -102.05
N ALA A 560 24.75 -14.45 -101.02
CA ALA A 560 24.12 -15.76 -101.14
C ALA A 560 22.60 -15.72 -100.87
N ALA A 561 22.04 -14.54 -100.61
CA ALA A 561 20.63 -14.34 -100.27
C ALA A 561 19.70 -14.64 -101.45
N SER A 562 20.13 -14.37 -102.68
CA SER A 562 19.37 -14.70 -103.90
C SER A 562 19.23 -16.21 -104.08
N SER A 563 20.32 -16.96 -103.91
CA SER A 563 20.32 -18.43 -103.95
C SER A 563 19.45 -19.03 -102.85
N PHE A 564 19.56 -18.53 -101.62
CA PHE A 564 18.72 -18.97 -100.51
C PHE A 564 17.23 -18.67 -100.75
N THR A 565 16.90 -17.49 -101.30
CA THR A 565 15.51 -17.11 -101.58
C THR A 565 14.88 -18.02 -102.64
N LEU A 566 15.65 -18.40 -103.68
CA LEU A 566 15.22 -19.35 -104.70
C LEU A 566 14.90 -20.72 -104.08
N VAL A 567 15.85 -21.30 -103.34
CA VAL A 567 15.70 -22.61 -102.68
C VAL A 567 14.57 -22.59 -101.64
N SER A 568 14.44 -21.50 -100.87
CA SER A 568 13.35 -21.34 -99.91
C SER A 568 11.98 -21.30 -100.60
N SER A 569 11.87 -20.68 -101.77
CA SER A 569 10.62 -20.61 -102.55
C SER A 569 10.25 -21.94 -103.20
N GLU A 570 11.25 -22.74 -103.60
CA GLU A 570 11.05 -24.12 -104.06
C GLU A 570 10.58 -25.02 -102.91
N LEU A 571 11.24 -24.95 -101.75
CA LEU A 571 10.81 -25.67 -100.55
C LEU A 571 9.43 -25.25 -100.08
N GLN A 572 9.07 -23.96 -100.22
CA GLN A 572 7.74 -23.47 -99.88
C GLN A 572 6.67 -24.08 -100.78
N ARG A 573 6.93 -24.17 -102.09
CA ARG A 573 6.02 -24.83 -103.04
C ARG A 573 5.90 -26.34 -102.76
N LYS A 574 7.01 -26.99 -102.40
CA LYS A 574 7.06 -28.43 -102.11
C LYS A 574 6.36 -28.81 -100.80
N ASP A 575 6.76 -28.18 -99.69
CA ASP A 575 6.36 -28.59 -98.33
C ASP A 575 5.21 -27.71 -97.77
N LYS A 576 4.76 -26.71 -98.55
CA LYS A 576 3.58 -25.84 -98.30
C LYS A 576 3.60 -25.18 -96.92
N PHE A 577 4.77 -24.72 -96.47
CA PHE A 577 4.91 -24.00 -95.21
C PHE A 577 4.49 -22.52 -95.39
N MET A 578 3.87 -21.92 -94.37
CA MET A 578 3.31 -20.56 -94.46
C MET A 578 4.33 -19.49 -94.10
N ARG A 579 5.27 -19.79 -93.20
CA ARG A 579 6.26 -18.82 -92.74
C ARG A 579 7.56 -19.47 -92.29
N ILE A 580 8.64 -18.72 -92.41
CA ILE A 580 9.93 -19.05 -91.80
C ILE A 580 9.89 -18.56 -90.35
N LEU A 581 10.14 -19.47 -89.40
CA LEU A 581 10.22 -19.16 -87.98
C LEU A 581 11.61 -18.68 -87.59
N PHE A 582 12.65 -19.37 -88.06
CA PHE A 582 14.02 -19.00 -87.80
C PHE A 582 14.94 -19.53 -88.91
N SER A 583 15.89 -18.76 -89.37
CA SER A 583 16.96 -19.23 -90.26
C SER A 583 18.29 -18.66 -89.81
N GLY A 584 19.38 -19.42 -89.92
CA GLY A 584 20.71 -18.90 -89.60
C GLY A 584 21.83 -19.88 -89.95
N ASN A 585 23.03 -19.35 -90.11
CA ASN A 585 24.24 -20.16 -90.25
C ASN A 585 24.58 -20.79 -88.90
N VAL A 586 25.06 -22.04 -88.93
CA VAL A 586 25.34 -22.82 -87.73
C VAL A 586 26.59 -23.67 -87.88
N ARG A 587 27.30 -23.89 -86.78
CA ARG A 587 28.31 -24.93 -86.67
C ARG A 587 27.65 -26.20 -86.17
N LYS A 588 27.53 -27.21 -87.03
CA LYS A 588 27.02 -28.52 -86.64
C LYS A 588 28.16 -29.33 -86.02
N ILE A 589 27.93 -29.89 -84.84
CA ILE A 589 28.89 -30.76 -84.16
C ILE A 589 28.46 -32.22 -84.37
N ASN A 590 29.36 -33.08 -84.85
CA ASN A 590 29.09 -34.50 -85.01
C ASN A 590 29.43 -35.33 -83.77
N ARG A 591 28.96 -36.58 -83.72
CA ARG A 591 29.29 -37.56 -82.66
C ARG A 591 30.79 -37.81 -82.47
N PHE A 592 31.60 -37.48 -83.48
CA PHE A 592 33.06 -37.59 -83.47
C PHE A 592 33.76 -36.24 -83.20
N HIS A 593 33.06 -35.28 -82.59
CA HIS A 593 33.55 -33.92 -82.29
C HIS A 593 34.00 -33.08 -83.50
N LYS A 594 33.79 -33.55 -84.73
CA LYS A 594 34.05 -32.77 -85.95
C LYS A 594 32.97 -31.69 -86.13
N ALA A 595 33.43 -30.44 -86.22
CA ALA A 595 32.61 -29.27 -86.53
C ALA A 595 32.54 -29.03 -88.03
N GLU A 596 31.34 -28.79 -88.54
CA GLU A 596 31.09 -28.48 -89.96
C GLU A 596 30.15 -27.27 -90.06
N ASP A 597 30.47 -26.34 -90.97
CA ASP A 597 29.61 -25.18 -91.22
C ASP A 597 28.39 -25.63 -92.06
N ARG A 598 27.20 -25.35 -91.53
CA ARG A 598 25.90 -25.71 -92.07
C ARG A 598 24.95 -24.53 -91.91
N ALA A 599 23.76 -24.63 -92.48
CA ALA A 599 22.68 -23.69 -92.22
C ALA A 599 21.45 -24.44 -91.69
N VAL A 600 20.69 -23.76 -90.85
CA VAL A 600 19.41 -24.24 -90.33
C VAL A 600 18.32 -23.33 -90.85
N LEU A 601 17.28 -23.93 -91.42
CA LEU A 601 16.02 -23.27 -91.77
C LEU A 601 14.89 -23.95 -91.01
N ILE A 602 14.18 -23.19 -90.19
CA ILE A 602 13.03 -23.63 -89.41
C ILE A 602 11.80 -22.93 -89.96
N THR A 603 10.85 -23.71 -90.43
CA THR A 603 9.54 -23.24 -90.89
C THR A 603 8.46 -23.66 -89.89
N ASP A 604 7.22 -23.25 -90.11
CA ASP A 604 6.06 -23.73 -89.35
C ASP A 604 5.76 -25.23 -89.54
N ARG A 605 6.51 -25.93 -90.41
CA ARG A 605 6.30 -27.37 -90.69
C ARG A 605 7.54 -28.23 -90.58
N HIS A 606 8.72 -27.71 -90.88
CA HIS A 606 9.95 -28.50 -91.01
C HIS A 606 11.17 -27.75 -90.48
N LEU A 607 12.13 -28.53 -89.97
CA LEU A 607 13.49 -28.15 -89.63
C LEU A 607 14.42 -28.73 -90.71
N TYR A 608 15.00 -27.86 -91.53
CA TYR A 608 15.95 -28.23 -92.56
C TYR A 608 17.39 -27.96 -92.11
N LYS A 609 18.26 -28.93 -92.38
CA LYS A 609 19.72 -28.76 -92.36
C LYS A 609 20.20 -28.59 -93.79
N MET A 610 20.89 -27.49 -94.06
CA MET A 610 21.34 -27.07 -95.39
C MET A 610 22.87 -26.95 -95.47
N ASP A 611 23.41 -27.00 -96.69
CA ASP A 611 24.84 -26.82 -96.97
C ASP A 611 25.10 -25.45 -97.62
N PRO A 612 25.67 -24.47 -96.90
CA PRO A 612 25.96 -23.14 -97.44
C PRO A 612 26.89 -23.17 -98.67
N LEU A 613 27.86 -24.08 -98.72
CA LEU A 613 28.82 -24.20 -99.84
C LEU A 613 28.16 -24.70 -101.13
N LYS A 614 27.01 -25.39 -101.02
CA LYS A 614 26.23 -25.91 -102.15
C LYS A 614 24.95 -25.11 -102.33
N GLN A 615 25.07 -23.78 -102.31
CA GLN A 615 23.95 -22.85 -102.51
C GLN A 615 22.72 -23.17 -101.63
N TYR A 616 22.94 -23.52 -100.37
CA TYR A 616 21.90 -23.87 -99.39
C TYR A 616 21.02 -25.08 -99.74
N LYS A 617 21.51 -26.02 -100.55
CA LYS A 617 20.78 -27.26 -100.85
C LYS A 617 20.41 -28.02 -99.56
N PRO A 618 19.15 -28.46 -99.39
CA PRO A 618 18.71 -29.18 -98.19
C PRO A 618 19.36 -30.57 -98.12
N MET A 619 20.03 -30.85 -97.01
CA MET A 619 20.68 -32.14 -96.73
C MET A 619 19.80 -33.09 -95.92
N LYS A 620 19.06 -32.55 -94.95
CA LYS A 620 18.13 -33.31 -94.10
C LYS A 620 16.90 -32.45 -93.86
N SER A 621 15.72 -33.03 -94.06
CA SER A 621 14.43 -32.43 -93.67
C SER A 621 13.88 -33.22 -92.49
N ILE A 622 13.52 -32.53 -91.42
CA ILE A 622 12.93 -33.10 -90.21
C ILE A 622 11.57 -32.42 -90.03
N PRO A 623 10.44 -33.14 -90.14
CA PRO A 623 9.14 -32.56 -89.81
C PRO A 623 9.13 -32.03 -88.38
N LEU A 624 8.60 -30.83 -88.16
CA LEU A 624 8.71 -30.13 -86.87
C LEU A 624 8.01 -30.88 -85.73
N TYR A 625 6.97 -31.67 -86.04
CA TYR A 625 6.29 -32.56 -85.09
C TYR A 625 7.17 -33.73 -84.59
N ASN A 626 8.31 -33.99 -85.23
CA ASN A 626 9.30 -34.97 -84.78
C ASN A 626 10.35 -34.37 -83.84
N VAL A 627 10.35 -33.04 -83.65
CA VAL A 627 11.19 -32.38 -82.64
C VAL A 627 10.47 -32.47 -81.29
N THR A 628 11.05 -33.21 -80.35
CA THR A 628 10.45 -33.48 -79.02
C THR A 628 10.83 -32.44 -77.97
N GLY A 629 11.93 -31.72 -78.18
CA GLY A 629 12.39 -30.69 -77.25
C GLY A 629 13.58 -29.91 -77.78
N VAL A 630 13.91 -28.82 -77.10
CA VAL A 630 15.10 -28.01 -77.39
C VAL A 630 15.85 -27.78 -76.10
N SER A 631 17.12 -28.17 -76.06
CA SER A 631 18.03 -27.84 -74.97
C SER A 631 18.97 -26.72 -75.40
N VAL A 632 19.20 -25.78 -74.48
CA VAL A 632 20.09 -24.63 -74.71
C VAL A 632 21.06 -24.53 -73.55
N SER A 633 22.25 -24.00 -73.81
CA SER A 633 23.24 -23.76 -72.77
C SER A 633 22.83 -22.57 -71.87
N PRO A 634 23.24 -22.56 -70.59
CA PRO A 634 23.02 -21.43 -69.69
C PRO A 634 24.03 -20.28 -69.89
N GLY A 635 25.12 -20.52 -70.64
CA GLY A 635 26.22 -19.59 -70.87
C GLY A 635 25.91 -18.47 -71.88
N LYS A 636 26.96 -17.80 -72.36
CA LYS A 636 26.87 -16.83 -73.48
C LYS A 636 26.97 -17.52 -74.85
N ASP A 637 27.35 -18.79 -74.86
CA ASP A 637 27.52 -19.59 -76.08
C ASP A 637 26.17 -19.83 -76.78
N GLN A 638 26.19 -19.98 -78.09
CA GLN A 638 24.98 -20.12 -78.90
C GLN A 638 24.63 -21.60 -79.16
N LEU A 639 24.92 -22.49 -78.22
CA LEU A 639 24.65 -23.93 -78.35
C LEU A 639 23.17 -24.25 -78.17
N VAL A 640 22.64 -24.98 -79.15
CA VAL A 640 21.26 -25.46 -79.19
C VAL A 640 21.27 -26.93 -79.62
N VAL A 641 20.49 -27.74 -78.91
CA VAL A 641 20.26 -29.15 -79.22
C VAL A 641 18.78 -29.33 -79.53
N PHE A 642 18.46 -29.75 -80.76
CA PHE A 642 17.12 -30.17 -81.12
C PHE A 642 16.99 -31.68 -80.90
N HIS A 643 16.14 -32.06 -79.96
CA HIS A 643 15.85 -33.46 -79.67
C HIS A 643 14.83 -34.00 -80.65
N THR A 644 15.07 -35.17 -81.23
CA THR A 644 14.17 -35.78 -82.22
C THR A 644 13.64 -37.14 -81.78
N LYS A 645 12.43 -37.51 -82.24
CA LYS A 645 11.79 -38.79 -81.89
C LYS A 645 12.63 -40.03 -82.23
N ASP A 646 13.47 -39.94 -83.25
CA ASP A 646 14.36 -41.01 -83.70
C ASP A 646 15.71 -41.05 -82.94
N SER A 647 15.85 -40.28 -81.85
CA SER A 647 17.08 -40.16 -81.06
C SER A 647 18.32 -39.74 -81.87
N ARG A 648 18.10 -39.04 -82.99
CA ARG A 648 19.16 -38.50 -83.86
C ARG A 648 19.20 -36.98 -83.75
N ASP A 649 19.51 -36.54 -82.54
CA ASP A 649 19.51 -35.14 -82.14
C ASP A 649 20.42 -34.28 -83.03
N LEU A 650 19.97 -33.06 -83.29
CA LEU A 650 20.72 -32.08 -84.06
C LEU A 650 21.39 -31.10 -83.09
N VAL A 651 22.69 -31.25 -82.90
CA VAL A 651 23.54 -30.36 -82.08
C VAL A 651 24.16 -29.29 -82.97
N VAL A 652 23.79 -28.04 -82.72
CA VAL A 652 24.24 -26.88 -83.51
C VAL A 652 24.61 -25.70 -82.61
N CYS A 653 25.62 -24.94 -83.03
CA CYS A 653 25.96 -23.65 -82.43
C CYS A 653 25.68 -22.54 -83.44
N LEU A 654 24.86 -21.54 -83.10
CA LEU A 654 24.50 -20.47 -84.05
C LEU A 654 25.73 -19.60 -84.38
N GLN A 655 25.97 -19.37 -85.68
CA GLN A 655 27.08 -18.60 -86.24
C GLN A 655 26.60 -17.30 -86.90
N GLY A 656 27.54 -16.36 -87.17
CA GLY A 656 27.24 -15.08 -87.82
C GLY A 656 26.89 -13.95 -86.85
N LEU A 657 27.60 -13.86 -85.72
CA LEU A 657 27.47 -12.76 -84.76
C LEU A 657 28.12 -11.49 -85.33
N VAL A 658 27.44 -10.83 -86.27
CA VAL A 658 27.74 -9.44 -86.64
C VAL A 658 26.51 -8.61 -86.31
N PRO A 659 26.59 -7.72 -85.29
CA PRO A 659 27.75 -7.43 -84.43
C PRO A 659 28.12 -8.58 -83.48
N ALA A 660 29.40 -8.65 -83.10
CA ALA A 660 29.88 -9.60 -82.10
C ALA A 660 29.13 -9.36 -80.78
N ASN A 661 28.44 -10.39 -80.26
CA ASN A 661 27.60 -10.44 -79.04
C ASN A 661 26.07 -10.43 -79.21
N GLU A 662 25.51 -10.67 -80.39
CA GLU A 662 24.05 -10.87 -80.52
C GLU A 662 23.57 -12.26 -80.06
N SER A 663 22.96 -12.39 -78.87
CA SER A 663 22.29 -13.65 -78.50
C SER A 663 21.04 -13.89 -79.35
N ARG A 664 21.04 -14.99 -80.12
CA ARG A 664 19.92 -15.44 -80.98
C ARG A 664 19.13 -16.59 -80.38
N ILE A 665 19.64 -17.21 -79.31
CA ILE A 665 18.95 -18.29 -78.59
C ILE A 665 17.58 -17.86 -78.05
N GLY A 666 17.48 -16.67 -77.44
CA GLY A 666 16.21 -16.19 -76.89
C GLY A 666 15.12 -16.09 -77.95
N GLU A 667 15.47 -15.62 -79.14
CA GLU A 667 14.57 -15.53 -80.28
C GLU A 667 14.17 -16.88 -80.85
N LEU A 668 15.14 -17.78 -81.05
CA LEU A 668 14.87 -19.13 -81.53
C LEU A 668 13.88 -19.86 -80.60
N VAL A 669 14.17 -19.87 -79.30
CA VAL A 669 13.31 -20.53 -78.29
C VAL A 669 11.97 -19.82 -78.18
N GLY A 670 11.96 -18.49 -78.13
CA GLY A 670 10.73 -17.69 -78.03
C GLY A 670 9.80 -17.87 -79.22
N THR A 671 10.35 -17.96 -80.43
CA THR A 671 9.58 -18.12 -81.67
C THR A 671 9.01 -19.53 -81.79
N LEU A 672 9.81 -20.55 -81.44
CA LEU A 672 9.35 -21.93 -81.37
C LEU A 672 8.25 -22.10 -80.31
N LEU A 673 8.46 -21.62 -79.09
CA LEU A 673 7.46 -21.69 -78.02
C LEU A 673 6.19 -20.92 -78.38
N SER A 674 6.31 -19.74 -78.99
CA SER A 674 5.15 -18.96 -79.46
C SER A 674 4.38 -19.68 -80.57
N HIS A 675 5.07 -20.47 -81.40
CA HIS A 675 4.44 -21.28 -82.43
C HIS A 675 3.72 -22.50 -81.86
N PHE A 676 4.30 -23.20 -80.88
CA PHE A 676 3.71 -24.40 -80.27
C PHE A 676 2.68 -24.11 -79.15
N LYS A 677 2.72 -22.92 -78.53
CA LYS A 677 1.69 -22.46 -77.58
C LYS A 677 0.42 -21.92 -78.26
N ARG A 678 0.48 -21.68 -79.58
CA ARG A 678 -0.70 -21.38 -80.42
C ARG A 678 -1.30 -22.68 -80.90
#